data_AF-A0A8W8LCV0-F1
#
_entry.id   AF-A0A8W8LCV0-F1
#
_cell.length_a   1.000
_cell.length_b   1.000
_cell.length_c   1.000
_cell.angle_alpha   90.00
_cell.angle_beta   90.00
_cell.angle_gamma   90.00
#
_symmetry.space_group_name_H-M   'P 1'
#
loop_
_entity.id
_entity.type
_entity.pdbx_description
1 polymer ?
#
loop_
_entity_poly.entity_id
_entity_poly.type
_entity_poly.pdbx_seq_one_letter_code
_entity_poly.pdbx_strand_id
1 'polypeptide(L)'
;MMELNLTRVDYLQVGVTSSKSMRLLPPQIPGKPQRIVVGDHNGELQCLGMKKGEAVPVFNATLKKKITRVELGGPVGGTRERIFATSGSEIKGYTKKGKNFLSFDTSLAEPIQTMYVEGAELFTCGNYVYNHYHDCKDANHFLSADSICDVICIPTNKVPNVTPVLACQDRVLRVLQDSDLLYEVEVPGPPSVMQLYGNDGGDEGDEILYGTSDGRVGLVQIGRMAPSHRWELPNEKRNGGVLALDSYDITADGVLDLIVGRDDGLVEIYSYDESDEPIFRFKQQLSESVTSVQGGVIATQGFDEIVCSTYAGWISALTSEPNIKESGPDVYHLSDQGREKIIGLRSLAFWRLRLPLLHLPGMLLVLIQLSVCCNTGLMCTGWVLGLTSEQMSKGLSSTPIIPDTAAKAKINSLKGELEELQQKVVTEREKYQQTATSKTAISAVPHFDINDKFVLNREDASYTLSLELQLPIDNVLLQSDVPIDLLDVEKNSAVVSYSACNPEEGNFLLATYRCQANTTRLELKIRSIEGQYGTLQAYITPRVQPKTCRVKQYQIKPLSLHQRTHVFDDARPLNTIKLSGPFSLAEVHSWVCFCLPELPERTPPGDCITFHFVSTFLDTQLECVYRTGFDSGSNAKVTKKGEAIFRSDNISTISILKDVLTKEATKKKISLNITYEINDDSIPYTLNLIHPKLEYQLLLAKKVQLIDALKELQVHENDTTFMSPEYRQILEDAEELQAEFKRQPCHLERLYGMITDLYIDKFKFKGQNVKGRVPALLEVLDNYDLQTLVQFFESGGENRPS
;
A
#
# COMPACT_ATOMS: atom_id res chain seq x y z
N MET A 1 -19.29 17.32 -21.60
CA MET A 1 -18.99 15.88 -21.65
C MET A 1 -20.07 15.12 -20.90
N MET A 2 -20.47 13.95 -21.40
CA MET A 2 -21.41 13.06 -20.71
C MET A 2 -20.71 12.37 -19.53
N GLU A 3 -21.46 12.09 -18.47
CA GLU A 3 -21.00 11.32 -17.32
C GLU A 3 -20.85 9.84 -17.72
N LEU A 4 -19.65 9.28 -17.54
CA LEU A 4 -19.36 7.89 -17.90
C LEU A 4 -20.02 6.96 -16.88
N ASN A 5 -20.95 6.13 -17.33
CA ASN A 5 -21.67 5.18 -16.48
C ASN A 5 -21.31 3.75 -16.88
N LEU A 6 -20.46 3.10 -16.09
CA LEU A 6 -20.08 1.71 -16.30
C LEU A 6 -20.74 0.80 -15.27
N THR A 7 -21.14 -0.40 -15.70
CA THR A 7 -21.74 -1.40 -14.81
C THR A 7 -20.81 -2.58 -14.60
N ARG A 8 -20.68 -3.04 -13.35
CA ARG A 8 -19.83 -4.18 -13.03
C ARG A 8 -20.48 -5.51 -13.44
N VAL A 9 -19.73 -6.33 -14.14
CA VAL A 9 -20.05 -7.71 -14.50
C VAL A 9 -18.90 -8.62 -14.06
N ASP A 10 -19.21 -9.75 -13.42
CA ASP A 10 -18.20 -10.74 -13.00
C ASP A 10 -18.21 -11.95 -13.93
N TYR A 11 -17.04 -12.30 -14.48
CA TYR A 11 -16.90 -13.34 -15.48
C TYR A 11 -16.53 -14.71 -14.91
N LEU A 12 -15.37 -14.79 -14.25
CA LEU A 12 -14.82 -16.02 -13.71
C LEU A 12 -13.90 -15.69 -12.54
N GLN A 13 -13.72 -16.63 -11.62
CA GLN A 13 -12.64 -16.58 -10.64
C GLN A 13 -11.56 -17.61 -10.98
N VAL A 14 -10.32 -17.16 -11.14
CA VAL A 14 -9.11 -18.00 -11.28
C VAL A 14 -8.34 -18.08 -9.95
N GLY A 15 -7.16 -18.70 -9.94
CA GLY A 15 -6.28 -18.67 -8.76
C GLY A 15 -5.74 -17.25 -8.48
N VAL A 16 -4.95 -17.13 -7.40
CA VAL A 16 -4.32 -15.84 -7.03
C VAL A 16 -3.47 -15.31 -8.17
N THR A 17 -3.58 -14.02 -8.46
CA THR A 17 -2.88 -13.40 -9.60
C THR A 17 -1.74 -12.50 -9.15
N SER A 18 -0.70 -12.42 -9.98
CA SER A 18 0.42 -11.47 -9.81
C SER A 18 0.09 -10.15 -10.51
N SER A 19 0.83 -9.08 -10.20
CA SER A 19 0.68 -7.82 -10.94
C SER A 19 0.97 -8.03 -12.44
N LYS A 20 0.14 -7.43 -13.30
CA LYS A 20 0.18 -7.53 -14.77
C LYS A 20 0.26 -8.99 -15.27
N SER A 21 -0.45 -9.91 -14.63
CA SER A 21 -0.59 -11.30 -15.11
C SER A 21 -1.84 -11.56 -15.95
N MET A 22 -2.63 -10.53 -16.28
CA MET A 22 -3.75 -10.59 -17.23
C MET A 22 -3.51 -9.66 -18.43
N ARG A 23 -3.80 -10.15 -19.64
CA ARG A 23 -3.72 -9.40 -20.91
C ARG A 23 -4.91 -9.70 -21.82
N LEU A 24 -5.28 -8.74 -22.67
CA LEU A 24 -6.27 -8.95 -23.72
C LEU A 24 -5.58 -9.23 -25.06
N LEU A 25 -5.90 -10.38 -25.66
CA LEU A 25 -5.47 -10.63 -27.03
C LEU A 25 -6.13 -9.63 -27.99
N PRO A 26 -5.41 -9.12 -29.00
CA PRO A 26 -5.98 -8.25 -29.99
C PRO A 26 -7.13 -8.96 -30.74
N PRO A 27 -8.17 -8.21 -31.14
CA PRO A 27 -9.32 -8.80 -31.79
C PRO A 27 -8.93 -9.39 -33.15
N GLN A 28 -9.48 -10.57 -33.50
CA GLN A 28 -9.21 -11.18 -34.82
C GLN A 28 -9.79 -10.35 -35.97
N ILE A 29 -10.86 -9.61 -35.68
CA ILE A 29 -11.56 -8.70 -36.58
C ILE A 29 -11.90 -7.47 -35.73
N PRO A 30 -11.60 -6.24 -36.17
CA PRO A 30 -11.91 -5.02 -35.42
C PRO A 30 -13.36 -4.99 -34.92
N GLY A 31 -13.53 -4.58 -33.67
CA GLY A 31 -14.83 -4.51 -32.99
C GLY A 31 -15.43 -5.85 -32.56
N LYS A 32 -14.78 -7.00 -32.80
CA LYS A 32 -15.24 -8.30 -32.25
C LYS A 32 -14.70 -8.55 -30.84
N PRO A 33 -15.42 -9.37 -30.05
CA PRO A 33 -14.96 -9.88 -28.76
C PRO A 33 -13.51 -10.38 -28.77
N GLN A 34 -12.70 -9.79 -27.92
CA GLN A 34 -11.34 -10.18 -27.59
C GLN A 34 -11.34 -11.38 -26.63
N ARG A 35 -10.14 -11.89 -26.34
CA ARG A 35 -9.94 -13.01 -25.43
C ARG A 35 -9.05 -12.58 -24.28
N ILE A 36 -9.44 -12.98 -23.08
CA ILE A 36 -8.68 -12.72 -21.87
C ILE A 36 -7.62 -13.81 -21.74
N VAL A 37 -6.41 -13.45 -21.38
CA VAL A 37 -5.36 -14.39 -21.00
C VAL A 37 -4.93 -14.04 -19.60
N VAL A 38 -4.96 -15.00 -18.67
CA VAL A 38 -4.60 -14.79 -17.28
C VAL A 38 -3.72 -15.94 -16.76
N GLY A 39 -2.69 -15.58 -16.01
CA GLY A 39 -1.82 -16.52 -15.30
C GLY A 39 -1.94 -16.39 -13.79
N ASP A 40 -1.97 -17.53 -13.09
CA ASP A 40 -2.12 -17.59 -11.63
C ASP A 40 -0.90 -18.16 -10.88
N HIS A 41 -0.97 -18.14 -9.55
CA HIS A 41 0.08 -18.64 -8.65
C HIS A 41 0.18 -20.17 -8.58
N ASN A 42 -0.83 -20.89 -9.08
CA ASN A 42 -0.77 -22.35 -9.21
C ASN A 42 -0.02 -22.77 -10.48
N GLY A 43 0.39 -21.82 -11.31
CA GLY A 43 1.05 -22.09 -12.58
C GLY A 43 0.07 -22.35 -13.72
N GLU A 44 -1.21 -22.04 -13.57
CA GLU A 44 -2.19 -22.17 -14.64
C GLU A 44 -2.25 -20.91 -15.49
N LEU A 45 -1.99 -21.06 -16.79
CA LEU A 45 -2.23 -20.04 -17.81
C LEU A 45 -3.52 -20.39 -18.56
N GLN A 46 -4.54 -19.56 -18.42
CA GLN A 46 -5.86 -19.77 -19.01
C GLN A 46 -6.13 -18.68 -20.06
N CYS A 47 -6.58 -19.08 -21.24
CA CYS A 47 -7.14 -18.17 -22.24
C CYS A 47 -8.65 -18.37 -22.31
N LEU A 48 -9.40 -17.31 -22.06
CA LEU A 48 -10.85 -17.30 -21.93
C LEU A 48 -11.46 -16.51 -23.09
N GLY A 49 -12.57 -17.01 -23.62
CA GLY A 49 -13.41 -16.29 -24.57
C GLY A 49 -14.86 -16.30 -24.12
N MET A 50 -15.59 -15.23 -24.40
CA MET A 50 -17.00 -15.14 -24.02
C MET A 50 -17.90 -15.90 -24.99
N LYS A 51 -18.80 -16.71 -24.45
CA LYS A 51 -19.90 -17.36 -25.19
C LYS A 51 -21.18 -17.19 -24.39
N LYS A 52 -22.18 -16.50 -24.96
CA LYS A 52 -23.48 -16.25 -24.32
C LYS A 52 -23.36 -15.61 -22.92
N GLY A 53 -22.39 -14.72 -22.72
CA GLY A 53 -22.15 -14.04 -21.43
C GLY A 53 -21.38 -14.86 -20.39
N GLU A 54 -20.97 -16.08 -20.72
CA GLU A 54 -20.12 -16.92 -19.85
C GLU A 54 -18.69 -17.01 -20.40
N ALA A 55 -17.70 -16.94 -19.51
CA ALA A 55 -16.30 -17.15 -19.85
C ALA A 55 -16.03 -18.64 -20.05
N VAL A 56 -15.58 -19.00 -21.25
CA VAL A 56 -15.27 -20.39 -21.62
C VAL A 56 -13.78 -20.51 -21.93
N PRO A 57 -13.06 -21.51 -21.38
CA PRO A 57 -11.67 -21.73 -21.71
C PRO A 57 -11.50 -22.08 -23.19
N VAL A 58 -10.65 -21.33 -23.87
CA VAL A 58 -10.17 -21.58 -25.23
C VAL A 58 -8.99 -22.56 -25.19
N PHE A 59 -8.07 -22.34 -24.27
CA PHE A 59 -7.01 -23.29 -23.92
C PHE A 59 -6.53 -23.02 -22.50
N ASN A 60 -6.02 -24.07 -21.84
CA ASN A 60 -5.33 -23.99 -20.57
C ASN A 60 -3.94 -24.61 -20.72
N ALA A 61 -2.94 -24.03 -20.08
CA ALA A 61 -1.58 -24.56 -20.03
C ALA A 61 -1.05 -24.53 -18.61
N THR A 62 -0.43 -25.61 -18.17
CA THR A 62 0.15 -25.73 -16.82
C THR A 62 1.66 -25.52 -16.88
N LEU A 63 2.15 -24.62 -16.03
CA LEU A 63 3.54 -24.34 -15.75
C LEU A 63 3.90 -24.90 -14.36
N LYS A 64 5.20 -25.06 -14.08
CA LYS A 64 5.67 -25.77 -12.89
C LYS A 64 5.58 -24.94 -11.60
N LYS A 65 5.61 -23.61 -11.72
CA LYS A 65 5.70 -22.65 -10.63
C LYS A 65 4.70 -21.51 -10.87
N LYS A 66 4.53 -20.64 -9.87
CA LYS A 66 3.71 -19.42 -9.96
C LYS A 66 4.03 -18.61 -11.22
N ILE A 67 3.00 -18.10 -11.89
CA ILE A 67 3.16 -17.17 -13.00
C ILE A 67 3.34 -15.75 -12.44
N THR A 68 4.48 -15.15 -12.73
CA THR A 68 4.82 -13.80 -12.23
C THR A 68 4.39 -12.68 -13.18
N ARG A 69 4.44 -12.92 -14.50
CA ARG A 69 4.09 -11.94 -15.53
C ARG A 69 3.48 -12.62 -16.76
N VAL A 70 2.54 -11.93 -17.41
CA VAL A 70 2.03 -12.29 -18.75
C VAL A 70 2.18 -11.08 -19.65
N GLU A 71 2.88 -11.24 -20.77
CA GLU A 71 3.13 -10.17 -21.73
C GLU A 71 2.78 -10.61 -23.14
N LEU A 72 2.30 -9.68 -23.96
CA LEU A 72 2.02 -9.93 -25.37
C LEU A 72 3.19 -9.44 -26.23
N GLY A 73 3.69 -10.31 -27.10
CA GLY A 73 4.72 -9.99 -28.09
C GLY A 73 4.24 -10.19 -29.51
N GLY A 74 4.99 -9.64 -30.46
CA GLY A 74 4.71 -9.66 -31.88
C GLY A 74 5.86 -9.03 -32.67
N PRO A 75 5.75 -8.97 -34.00
CA PRO A 75 6.71 -8.22 -34.82
C PRO A 75 6.70 -6.74 -34.43
N VAL A 76 7.86 -6.08 -34.55
CA VAL A 76 8.06 -4.65 -34.25
C VAL A 76 7.05 -3.80 -35.01
N GLY A 77 6.34 -2.92 -34.30
CA GLY A 77 5.26 -2.08 -34.85
C GLY A 77 4.02 -2.83 -35.37
N GLY A 78 3.94 -4.15 -35.13
CA GLY A 78 2.84 -5.00 -35.57
C GLY A 78 1.94 -5.50 -34.44
N THR A 79 0.99 -6.36 -34.79
CA THR A 79 0.02 -6.91 -33.83
C THR A 79 0.68 -7.87 -32.84
N ARG A 80 0.55 -7.57 -31.54
CA ARG A 80 1.07 -8.40 -30.43
C ARG A 80 0.10 -9.53 -30.07
N GLU A 81 0.22 -10.69 -30.73
CA GLU A 81 -0.67 -11.86 -30.54
C GLU A 81 0.00 -13.10 -29.94
N ARG A 82 1.30 -13.02 -29.62
CA ARG A 82 2.06 -14.11 -28.98
C ARG A 82 2.06 -13.88 -27.48
N ILE A 83 1.68 -14.92 -26.74
CA ILE A 83 1.56 -14.85 -25.29
C ILE A 83 2.88 -15.34 -24.70
N PHE A 84 3.53 -14.54 -23.88
CA PHE A 84 4.69 -14.94 -23.10
C PHE A 84 4.29 -15.00 -21.63
N ALA A 85 4.67 -16.06 -20.92
CA ALA A 85 4.44 -16.22 -19.49
C ALA A 85 5.73 -16.62 -18.78
N THR A 86 6.02 -15.97 -17.65
CA THR A 86 7.19 -16.25 -16.80
C THR A 86 6.80 -17.15 -15.63
N SER A 87 7.60 -18.17 -15.34
CA SER A 87 7.40 -19.08 -14.20
C SER A 87 8.75 -19.51 -13.63
N GLY A 88 9.17 -18.90 -12.53
CA GLY A 88 10.52 -19.07 -12.01
C GLY A 88 11.56 -18.41 -12.92
N SER A 89 12.57 -19.14 -13.37
CA SER A 89 13.58 -18.69 -14.35
C SER A 89 13.20 -19.02 -15.81
N GLU A 90 12.09 -19.74 -16.03
CA GLU A 90 11.63 -20.18 -17.35
C GLU A 90 10.64 -19.17 -17.94
N ILE A 91 10.75 -18.94 -19.24
CA ILE A 91 9.79 -18.19 -20.07
C ILE A 91 9.19 -19.14 -21.09
N LYS A 92 7.86 -19.15 -21.17
CA LYS A 92 7.13 -19.95 -22.17
C LYS A 92 6.34 -19.06 -23.11
N GLY A 93 6.47 -19.33 -24.41
CA GLY A 93 5.73 -18.65 -25.47
C GLY A 93 4.62 -19.53 -26.03
N TYR A 94 3.41 -19.00 -26.07
CA TYR A 94 2.21 -19.64 -26.59
C TYR A 94 1.60 -18.84 -27.74
N THR A 95 1.13 -19.56 -28.75
CA THR A 95 0.28 -18.95 -29.79
C THR A 95 -1.10 -18.62 -29.21
N LYS A 96 -1.87 -17.74 -29.86
CA LYS A 96 -3.30 -17.48 -29.53
C LYS A 96 -4.22 -18.71 -29.53
N LYS A 97 -3.73 -19.86 -30.01
CA LYS A 97 -4.42 -21.17 -30.01
C LYS A 97 -3.91 -22.12 -28.91
N GLY A 98 -2.98 -21.70 -28.07
CA GLY A 98 -2.42 -22.52 -26.98
C GLY A 98 -1.26 -23.43 -27.35
N LYS A 99 -0.81 -23.45 -28.62
CA LYS A 99 0.40 -24.18 -29.00
C LYS A 99 1.63 -23.49 -28.40
N ASN A 100 2.38 -24.19 -27.57
CA ASN A 100 3.71 -23.76 -27.11
C ASN A 100 4.68 -23.74 -28.30
N PHE A 101 5.34 -22.61 -28.53
CA PHE A 101 6.35 -22.43 -29.58
C PHE A 101 7.73 -22.03 -29.03
N LEU A 102 7.81 -21.64 -27.76
CA LEU A 102 9.06 -21.21 -27.12
C LEU A 102 9.10 -21.74 -25.68
N SER A 103 10.22 -22.30 -25.29
CA SER A 103 10.53 -22.60 -23.89
C SER A 103 11.99 -22.24 -23.67
N PHE A 104 12.21 -21.14 -22.97
CA PHE A 104 13.52 -20.54 -22.74
C PHE A 104 13.81 -20.53 -21.25
N ASP A 105 14.89 -21.19 -20.84
CA ASP A 105 15.38 -21.11 -19.46
C ASP A 105 16.54 -20.10 -19.44
N THR A 106 16.32 -19.01 -18.71
CA THR A 106 17.32 -17.96 -18.57
C THR A 106 18.52 -18.39 -17.72
N SER A 107 18.43 -19.52 -17.01
CA SER A 107 19.44 -20.01 -16.07
C SER A 107 19.79 -18.99 -14.97
N LEU A 108 18.91 -18.02 -14.70
CA LEU A 108 19.07 -17.04 -13.63
C LEU A 108 18.95 -17.71 -12.27
N ALA A 109 19.76 -17.25 -11.31
CA ALA A 109 19.72 -17.72 -9.93
C ALA A 109 18.43 -17.30 -9.22
N GLU A 110 17.89 -16.13 -9.58
CA GLU A 110 16.65 -15.58 -9.04
C GLU A 110 15.47 -15.81 -10.01
N PRO A 111 14.23 -15.96 -9.50
CA PRO A 111 13.05 -15.99 -10.36
C PRO A 111 12.84 -14.65 -11.06
N ILE A 112 12.31 -14.69 -12.28
CA ILE A 112 11.91 -13.52 -13.06
C ILE A 112 10.70 -12.89 -12.40
N GLN A 113 10.80 -11.62 -12.01
CA GLN A 113 9.72 -10.85 -11.41
C GLN A 113 8.90 -10.10 -12.46
N THR A 114 9.57 -9.52 -13.46
CA THR A 114 8.94 -8.77 -14.56
C THR A 114 9.66 -9.03 -15.88
N MET A 115 8.95 -8.84 -16.99
CA MET A 115 9.51 -8.92 -18.34
C MET A 115 8.81 -7.94 -19.29
N TYR A 116 9.51 -7.64 -20.39
CA TYR A 116 8.97 -6.95 -21.55
C TYR A 116 9.46 -7.62 -22.84
N VAL A 117 8.65 -7.61 -23.90
CA VAL A 117 8.96 -8.29 -25.17
C VAL A 117 8.73 -7.35 -26.35
N GLU A 118 9.77 -6.98 -27.08
CA GLU A 118 9.70 -6.09 -28.25
C GLU A 118 10.33 -6.76 -29.47
N GLY A 119 9.51 -7.26 -30.40
CA GLY A 119 10.03 -8.00 -31.55
C GLY A 119 10.78 -9.28 -31.14
N ALA A 120 12.08 -9.32 -31.45
CA ALA A 120 13.01 -10.38 -31.06
C ALA A 120 13.74 -10.08 -29.73
N GLU A 121 13.59 -8.88 -29.19
CA GLU A 121 14.19 -8.45 -27.94
C GLU A 121 13.33 -8.86 -26.75
N LEU A 122 13.99 -9.45 -25.76
CA LEU A 122 13.38 -9.94 -24.54
C LEU A 122 14.12 -9.35 -23.34
N PHE A 123 13.40 -8.60 -22.52
CA PHE A 123 13.92 -7.94 -21.33
C PHE A 123 13.37 -8.66 -20.10
N THR A 124 14.23 -9.11 -19.19
CA THR A 124 13.82 -9.79 -17.96
C THR A 124 14.50 -9.18 -16.75
N CYS A 125 13.77 -9.09 -15.65
CA CYS A 125 14.34 -8.64 -14.38
C CYS A 125 14.06 -9.65 -13.27
N GLY A 126 15.09 -9.96 -12.48
CA GLY A 126 14.96 -10.51 -11.13
C GLY A 126 14.69 -9.38 -10.13
N ASN A 127 15.17 -9.52 -8.89
CA ASN A 127 15.02 -8.44 -7.91
C ASN A 127 16.01 -7.30 -8.19
N TYR A 128 17.26 -7.59 -8.56
CA TYR A 128 18.29 -6.57 -8.79
C TYR A 128 18.98 -6.69 -10.16
N VAL A 129 18.79 -7.82 -10.83
CA VAL A 129 19.48 -8.14 -12.09
C VAL A 129 18.52 -7.94 -13.24
N TYR A 130 18.93 -7.12 -14.20
CA TYR A 130 18.31 -6.98 -15.51
C TYR A 130 19.13 -7.75 -16.55
N ASN A 131 18.44 -8.48 -17.44
CA ASN A 131 19.04 -9.15 -18.59
C ASN A 131 18.26 -8.84 -19.86
N HIS A 132 19.01 -8.69 -20.94
CA HIS A 132 18.50 -8.47 -22.29
C HIS A 132 18.93 -9.62 -23.17
N TYR A 133 17.96 -10.24 -23.84
CA TYR A 133 18.19 -11.31 -24.79
C TYR A 133 17.69 -10.92 -26.18
N HIS A 134 18.53 -11.12 -27.18
CA HIS A 134 18.17 -11.04 -28.59
C HIS A 134 18.03 -12.45 -29.15
N ASP A 135 16.83 -12.85 -29.61
CA ASP A 135 16.57 -14.21 -30.09
C ASP A 135 17.02 -15.31 -29.09
N CYS A 136 16.71 -15.10 -27.81
CA CYS A 136 17.09 -15.97 -26.69
C CYS A 136 18.61 -16.15 -26.49
N LYS A 137 19.42 -15.25 -27.04
CA LYS A 137 20.86 -15.16 -26.77
C LYS A 137 21.13 -13.94 -25.91
N ASP A 138 21.97 -14.12 -24.90
CA ASP A 138 22.38 -13.04 -24.00
C ASP A 138 23.05 -11.91 -24.80
N ALA A 139 22.58 -10.69 -24.58
CA ALA A 139 23.04 -9.50 -25.29
C ALA A 139 23.61 -8.47 -24.30
N ASN A 140 22.83 -8.07 -23.29
CA ASN A 140 23.23 -7.08 -22.30
C ASN A 140 22.77 -7.48 -20.89
N HIS A 141 23.48 -6.99 -19.87
CA HIS A 141 23.11 -7.20 -18.47
C HIS A 141 23.36 -5.95 -17.65
N PHE A 142 22.58 -5.75 -16.59
CA PHE A 142 22.76 -4.62 -15.68
C PHE A 142 22.44 -5.06 -14.24
N LEU A 143 23.26 -4.62 -13.29
CA LEU A 143 23.03 -4.84 -11.87
C LEU A 143 22.60 -3.52 -11.23
N SER A 144 21.32 -3.41 -10.92
CA SER A 144 20.75 -2.25 -10.24
C SER A 144 21.23 -2.16 -8.80
N ALA A 145 21.45 -0.93 -8.33
CA ALA A 145 21.80 -0.64 -6.94
C ALA A 145 20.63 -0.88 -5.97
N ASP A 146 19.40 -0.85 -6.50
CA ASP A 146 18.16 -1.09 -5.75
C ASP A 146 17.22 -2.04 -6.50
N SER A 147 16.16 -2.50 -5.84
CA SER A 147 15.27 -3.51 -6.42
C SER A 147 14.48 -2.97 -7.63
N ILE A 148 14.35 -3.79 -8.67
CA ILE A 148 13.64 -3.49 -9.92
C ILE A 148 12.18 -3.95 -9.78
N CYS A 149 11.24 -3.04 -10.01
CA CYS A 149 9.80 -3.28 -9.88
C CYS A 149 9.14 -3.58 -11.23
N ASP A 150 9.54 -2.86 -12.29
CA ASP A 150 9.01 -3.06 -13.64
C ASP A 150 10.06 -2.73 -14.71
N VAL A 151 9.89 -3.26 -15.92
CA VAL A 151 10.75 -2.97 -17.09
C VAL A 151 9.90 -2.72 -18.32
N ILE A 152 10.32 -1.74 -19.11
CA ILE A 152 9.74 -1.44 -20.43
C ILE A 152 10.86 -1.05 -21.40
N CYS A 153 10.60 -1.10 -22.70
CA CYS A 153 11.53 -0.63 -23.71
C CYS A 153 10.82 0.40 -24.60
N ILE A 154 11.54 1.47 -24.95
CA ILE A 154 11.06 2.44 -25.92
C ILE A 154 10.81 1.73 -27.27
N PRO A 155 9.68 1.98 -27.96
CA PRO A 155 9.33 1.33 -29.21
C PRO A 155 10.40 1.49 -30.28
N THR A 156 10.96 0.35 -30.69
CA THR A 156 12.08 0.31 -31.66
C THR A 156 11.69 0.73 -33.08
N ASN A 157 10.38 0.78 -33.38
CA ASN A 157 9.84 1.28 -34.64
C ASN A 157 9.88 2.82 -34.76
N LYS A 158 9.81 3.55 -33.64
CA LYS A 158 9.86 5.02 -33.60
C LYS A 158 11.26 5.51 -33.21
N VAL A 159 11.86 4.86 -32.20
CA VAL A 159 13.21 5.17 -31.73
C VAL A 159 14.11 3.96 -32.01
N PRO A 160 15.07 4.03 -32.96
CA PRO A 160 15.78 2.85 -33.45
C PRO A 160 16.73 2.20 -32.44
N ASN A 161 17.13 2.93 -31.39
CA ASN A 161 18.01 2.40 -30.35
C ASN A 161 17.18 1.67 -29.29
N VAL A 162 17.58 0.42 -28.99
CA VAL A 162 17.01 -0.33 -27.87
C VAL A 162 17.32 0.41 -26.57
N THR A 163 16.28 1.01 -25.98
CA THR A 163 16.39 1.86 -24.79
C THR A 163 15.46 1.30 -23.71
N PRO A 164 15.96 0.37 -22.88
CA PRO A 164 15.21 -0.15 -21.76
C PRO A 164 15.14 0.88 -20.63
N VAL A 165 13.99 0.94 -19.97
CA VAL A 165 13.77 1.75 -18.77
C VAL A 165 13.38 0.82 -17.63
N LEU A 166 14.09 0.94 -16.50
CA LEU A 166 13.85 0.16 -15.29
C LEU A 166 13.20 1.04 -14.23
N ALA A 167 12.06 0.62 -13.70
CA ALA A 167 11.47 1.23 -12.51
C ALA A 167 12.14 0.62 -11.27
N CYS A 168 12.76 1.45 -10.43
CA CYS A 168 13.47 0.99 -9.25
C CYS A 168 12.90 1.58 -7.95
N GLN A 169 12.92 0.77 -6.90
CA GLN A 169 12.30 1.07 -5.60
C GLN A 169 12.82 2.34 -4.92
N ASP A 170 14.01 2.82 -5.30
CA ASP A 170 14.61 4.05 -4.81
C ASP A 170 14.13 5.33 -5.51
N ARG A 171 12.92 5.29 -6.08
CA ARG A 171 12.23 6.44 -6.69
C ARG A 171 12.95 6.99 -7.92
N VAL A 172 13.54 6.10 -8.70
CA VAL A 172 14.15 6.45 -9.98
C VAL A 172 13.69 5.52 -11.08
N LEU A 173 13.54 6.07 -12.28
CA LEU A 173 13.52 5.31 -13.51
C LEU A 173 14.92 5.34 -14.10
N ARG A 174 15.57 4.19 -14.24
CA ARG A 174 16.91 4.07 -14.81
C ARG A 174 16.80 3.83 -16.30
N VAL A 175 17.25 4.80 -17.09
CA VAL A 175 17.28 4.71 -18.55
C VAL A 175 18.60 4.07 -18.93
N LEU A 176 18.54 2.91 -19.57
CA LEU A 176 19.71 2.16 -19.97
C LEU A 176 19.98 2.32 -21.46
N GLN A 177 21.24 2.15 -21.84
CA GLN A 177 21.65 1.89 -23.20
C GLN A 177 22.67 0.75 -23.16
N ASP A 178 22.38 -0.32 -23.89
CA ASP A 178 23.15 -1.57 -23.81
C ASP A 178 23.22 -2.12 -22.37
N SER A 179 24.42 -2.16 -21.77
CA SER A 179 24.65 -2.59 -20.39
C SER A 179 24.94 -1.42 -19.43
N ASP A 180 24.90 -0.19 -19.93
CA ASP A 180 25.29 1.02 -19.21
C ASP A 180 24.07 1.87 -18.81
N LEU A 181 24.17 2.53 -17.66
CA LEU A 181 23.21 3.53 -17.21
C LEU A 181 23.43 4.84 -17.97
N LEU A 182 22.43 5.28 -18.73
CA LEU A 182 22.49 6.53 -19.48
C LEU A 182 22.23 7.73 -18.57
N TYR A 183 21.09 7.73 -17.88
CA TYR A 183 20.75 8.69 -16.82
C TYR A 183 19.59 8.16 -15.95
N GLU A 184 19.35 8.82 -14.82
CA GLU A 184 18.23 8.51 -13.92
C GLU A 184 17.15 9.60 -14.02
N VAL A 185 15.89 9.17 -13.92
CA VAL A 185 14.71 10.04 -13.83
C VAL A 185 14.18 9.97 -12.41
N GLU A 186 14.23 11.07 -11.68
CA GLU A 186 13.64 11.13 -10.34
C GLU A 186 12.11 11.15 -10.42
N VAL A 187 11.46 10.34 -9.60
CA VAL A 187 10.00 10.30 -9.47
C VAL A 187 9.60 10.52 -8.01
N PRO A 188 8.39 11.04 -7.73
CA PRO A 188 8.00 11.48 -6.37
C PRO A 188 7.89 10.34 -5.34
N GLY A 189 7.63 9.12 -5.80
CA GLY A 189 7.43 7.93 -4.98
C GLY A 189 8.03 6.69 -5.66
N PRO A 190 8.16 5.53 -4.97
CA PRO A 190 8.71 4.33 -5.57
C PRO A 190 7.86 3.84 -6.75
N PRO A 191 8.37 3.82 -8.00
CA PRO A 191 7.62 3.38 -9.16
C PRO A 191 7.36 1.87 -9.11
N SER A 192 6.10 1.47 -9.18
CA SER A 192 5.64 0.08 -9.10
C SER A 192 5.18 -0.49 -10.44
N VAL A 193 4.84 0.37 -11.41
CA VAL A 193 4.39 -0.04 -12.73
C VAL A 193 4.73 1.03 -13.78
N MET A 194 5.05 0.59 -14.99
CA MET A 194 5.19 1.45 -16.16
C MET A 194 4.31 0.97 -17.32
N GLN A 195 3.94 1.89 -18.21
CA GLN A 195 3.22 1.63 -19.45
C GLN A 195 3.63 2.68 -20.49
N LEU A 196 3.72 2.30 -21.77
CA LEU A 196 3.92 3.27 -22.85
C LEU A 196 2.69 4.17 -22.95
N TYR A 197 2.89 5.48 -23.05
CA TYR A 197 1.79 6.41 -23.31
C TYR A 197 1.10 6.05 -24.63
N GLY A 198 -0.24 5.98 -24.65
CA GLY A 198 -1.00 5.57 -25.82
C GLY A 198 -0.75 4.14 -26.31
N ASN A 199 -0.10 3.29 -25.50
CA ASN A 199 0.38 1.94 -25.84
C ASN A 199 1.51 1.87 -26.89
N ASP A 200 1.98 3.01 -27.40
CA ASP A 200 3.01 3.09 -28.44
C ASP A 200 4.03 4.23 -28.25
N GLY A 201 4.03 4.82 -27.05
CA GLY A 201 4.97 5.83 -26.57
C GLY A 201 4.64 7.26 -26.99
N GLY A 202 3.40 7.55 -27.40
CA GLY A 202 3.03 8.87 -27.94
C GLY A 202 3.60 9.11 -29.33
N ASP A 203 3.47 10.33 -29.86
CA ASP A 203 3.82 10.62 -31.26
C ASP A 203 5.28 10.29 -31.60
N GLU A 204 6.21 10.66 -30.72
CA GLU A 204 7.66 10.43 -30.88
C GLU A 204 8.10 9.05 -30.35
N GLY A 205 7.24 8.34 -29.62
CA GLY A 205 7.52 7.01 -29.06
C GLY A 205 8.28 7.03 -27.73
N ASP A 206 8.69 8.18 -27.22
CA ASP A 206 9.56 8.32 -26.05
C ASP A 206 8.81 8.67 -24.75
N GLU A 207 7.48 8.53 -24.71
CA GLU A 207 6.67 8.89 -23.55
C GLU A 207 6.20 7.67 -22.74
N ILE A 208 6.44 7.72 -21.42
CA ILE A 208 6.18 6.64 -20.47
C ILE A 208 5.29 7.14 -19.34
N LEU A 209 4.19 6.42 -19.12
CA LEU A 209 3.37 6.52 -17.93
C LEU A 209 3.99 5.69 -16.82
N TYR A 210 4.10 6.25 -15.62
CA TYR A 210 4.50 5.52 -14.41
C TYR A 210 3.43 5.65 -13.32
N GLY A 211 3.30 4.60 -12.52
CA GLY A 211 2.51 4.59 -11.30
C GLY A 211 3.40 4.24 -10.11
N THR A 212 3.19 4.90 -8.97
CA THR A 212 4.00 4.70 -7.77
C THR A 212 3.26 3.93 -6.69
N SER A 213 4.01 3.32 -5.77
CA SER A 213 3.48 2.55 -4.64
C SER A 213 2.76 3.41 -3.60
N ASP A 214 3.01 4.72 -3.57
CA ASP A 214 2.27 5.69 -2.75
C ASP A 214 1.08 6.32 -3.49
N GLY A 215 0.75 5.84 -4.69
CA GLY A 215 -0.51 6.14 -5.38
C GLY A 215 -0.47 7.32 -6.34
N ARG A 216 0.71 7.84 -6.69
CA ARG A 216 0.86 8.89 -7.71
C ARG A 216 0.94 8.26 -9.10
N VAL A 217 0.53 9.02 -10.11
CA VAL A 217 0.69 8.65 -11.52
C VAL A 217 1.35 9.82 -12.23
N GLY A 218 2.26 9.56 -13.16
CA GLY A 218 2.87 10.65 -13.94
C GLY A 218 3.23 10.22 -15.34
N LEU A 219 3.47 11.23 -16.18
CA LEU A 219 3.93 11.07 -17.55
C LEU A 219 5.29 11.73 -17.70
N VAL A 220 6.26 10.97 -18.20
CA VAL A 220 7.61 11.46 -18.48
C VAL A 220 8.01 11.13 -19.91
N GLN A 221 8.63 12.10 -20.58
CA GLN A 221 9.28 11.91 -21.86
C GLN A 221 10.76 11.58 -21.65
N ILE A 222 11.23 10.51 -22.28
CA ILE A 222 12.61 10.02 -22.20
C ILE A 222 13.43 10.62 -23.34
N GLY A 223 14.06 11.76 -23.07
CA GLY A 223 14.96 12.40 -24.03
C GLY A 223 16.30 11.66 -24.22
N ARG A 224 17.18 12.21 -25.06
CA ARG A 224 18.50 11.60 -25.32
C ARG A 224 19.50 11.72 -24.17
N MET A 225 19.37 12.77 -23.36
CA MET A 225 20.33 13.09 -22.29
C MET A 225 19.66 13.42 -20.95
N ALA A 226 18.38 13.77 -20.98
CA ALA A 226 17.63 14.17 -19.79
C ALA A 226 16.14 13.87 -20.02
N PRO A 227 15.39 13.59 -18.95
CA PRO A 227 13.94 13.44 -19.02
C PRO A 227 13.24 14.80 -19.10
N SER A 228 11.99 14.80 -19.57
CA SER A 228 11.06 15.91 -19.45
C SER A 228 9.77 15.44 -18.79
N HIS A 229 9.46 15.93 -17.59
CA HIS A 229 8.19 15.65 -16.91
C HIS A 229 7.06 16.43 -17.59
N ARG A 230 6.00 15.73 -17.98
CA ARG A 230 4.83 16.33 -18.63
C ARG A 230 3.81 16.77 -17.59
N TRP A 231 3.35 15.82 -16.77
CA TRP A 231 2.41 16.06 -15.69
C TRP A 231 2.53 14.98 -14.61
N GLU A 232 2.01 15.29 -13.43
CA GLU A 232 1.87 14.37 -12.29
C GLU A 232 0.44 14.50 -11.73
N LEU A 233 -0.21 13.36 -11.52
CA LEU A 233 -1.43 13.23 -10.74
C LEU A 233 -1.05 12.99 -9.26
N PRO A 234 -1.24 13.98 -8.37
CA PRO A 234 -0.98 13.80 -6.94
C PRO A 234 -2.03 12.87 -6.31
N ASN A 235 -1.69 12.26 -5.18
CA ASN A 235 -2.57 11.36 -4.43
C ASN A 235 -3.23 12.04 -3.22
N GLU A 236 -3.92 13.16 -3.43
CA GLU A 236 -4.53 13.96 -2.35
C GLU A 236 -5.54 13.16 -1.51
N LYS A 237 -6.24 12.21 -2.14
CA LYS A 237 -7.25 11.36 -1.49
C LYS A 237 -6.65 10.15 -0.76
N ARG A 238 -5.33 10.00 -0.76
CA ARG A 238 -4.61 8.88 -0.12
C ARG A 238 -5.14 7.52 -0.58
N ASN A 239 -5.40 7.41 -1.88
CA ASN A 239 -5.76 6.16 -2.51
C ASN A 239 -4.57 5.18 -2.49
N GLY A 240 -4.85 3.90 -2.71
CA GLY A 240 -3.84 2.85 -2.76
C GLY A 240 -2.76 3.05 -3.82
N GLY A 241 -1.65 2.32 -3.67
CA GLY A 241 -0.54 2.27 -4.61
C GLY A 241 -0.98 1.76 -5.98
N VAL A 242 -0.36 2.27 -7.05
CA VAL A 242 -0.74 1.93 -8.43
C VAL A 242 -0.12 0.58 -8.81
N LEU A 243 -0.94 -0.38 -9.22
CA LEU A 243 -0.48 -1.71 -9.63
C LEU A 243 -0.60 -1.96 -11.13
N ALA A 244 -1.54 -1.29 -11.80
CA ALA A 244 -1.79 -1.49 -13.21
C ALA A 244 -2.19 -0.18 -13.90
N LEU A 245 -1.73 -0.02 -15.13
CA LEU A 245 -2.02 1.10 -16.03
C LEU A 245 -2.36 0.55 -17.40
N ASP A 246 -3.29 1.19 -18.09
CA ASP A 246 -3.62 0.93 -19.49
C ASP A 246 -4.15 2.19 -20.17
N SER A 247 -4.14 2.20 -21.51
CA SER A 247 -4.72 3.29 -22.30
C SER A 247 -5.75 2.73 -23.27
N TYR A 248 -6.99 3.21 -23.19
CA TYR A 248 -8.11 2.76 -24.04
C TYR A 248 -9.17 3.85 -24.16
N ASP A 249 -9.70 4.05 -25.36
CA ASP A 249 -10.80 5.00 -25.62
C ASP A 249 -12.13 4.41 -25.14
N ILE A 250 -12.46 4.59 -23.86
CA ILE A 250 -13.72 4.13 -23.25
C ILE A 250 -14.82 5.19 -23.38
N THR A 251 -14.42 6.46 -23.59
CA THR A 251 -15.36 7.57 -23.82
C THR A 251 -15.85 7.65 -25.27
N ALA A 252 -15.22 6.91 -26.18
CA ALA A 252 -15.49 6.85 -27.62
C ALA A 252 -15.35 8.23 -28.30
N ASP A 253 -14.42 9.07 -27.81
CA ASP A 253 -14.15 10.40 -28.38
C ASP A 253 -12.97 10.41 -29.37
N GLY A 254 -12.33 9.25 -29.56
CA GLY A 254 -11.19 9.06 -30.46
C GLY A 254 -9.84 9.28 -29.80
N VAL A 255 -9.80 9.72 -28.54
CA VAL A 255 -8.58 9.88 -27.74
C VAL A 255 -8.52 8.76 -26.69
N LEU A 256 -7.34 8.19 -26.47
CA LEU A 256 -7.20 7.11 -25.49
C LEU A 256 -7.31 7.66 -24.06
N ASP A 257 -8.20 7.09 -23.26
CA ASP A 257 -8.30 7.40 -21.83
C ASP A 257 -7.28 6.60 -21.01
N LEU A 258 -6.81 7.18 -19.91
CA LEU A 258 -5.96 6.53 -18.92
C LEU A 258 -6.79 5.72 -17.93
N ILE A 259 -6.47 4.45 -17.78
CA ILE A 259 -7.09 3.54 -16.81
C ILE A 259 -6.07 3.21 -15.72
N VAL A 260 -6.45 3.42 -14.46
CA VAL A 260 -5.59 3.21 -13.29
C VAL A 260 -6.21 2.18 -12.37
N GLY A 261 -5.48 1.10 -12.08
CA GLY A 261 -5.85 0.08 -11.09
C GLY A 261 -4.95 0.14 -9.86
N ARG A 262 -5.56 0.22 -8.66
CA ARG A 262 -4.87 0.41 -7.38
C ARG A 262 -4.93 -0.81 -6.45
N ASP A 263 -4.02 -0.86 -5.49
CA ASP A 263 -3.90 -1.93 -4.49
C ASP A 263 -4.93 -1.88 -3.35
N ASP A 264 -5.70 -0.81 -3.24
CA ASP A 264 -6.85 -0.72 -2.34
C ASP A 264 -8.15 -1.17 -3.01
N GLY A 265 -8.09 -1.57 -4.28
CA GLY A 265 -9.22 -2.02 -5.09
C GLY A 265 -9.88 -0.94 -5.94
N LEU A 266 -9.39 0.30 -5.90
CA LEU A 266 -9.95 1.37 -6.70
C LEU A 266 -9.52 1.26 -8.17
N VAL A 267 -10.48 1.42 -9.07
CA VAL A 267 -10.26 1.61 -10.52
C VAL A 267 -10.70 3.01 -10.88
N GLU A 268 -9.84 3.78 -11.54
CA GLU A 268 -10.08 5.16 -11.95
C GLU A 268 -9.85 5.33 -13.46
N ILE A 269 -10.62 6.22 -14.07
CA ILE A 269 -10.53 6.54 -15.50
C ILE A 269 -10.35 8.05 -15.64
N TYR A 270 -9.37 8.45 -16.45
CA TYR A 270 -9.06 9.83 -16.75
C TYR A 270 -9.01 10.03 -18.26
N SER A 271 -9.70 11.05 -18.78
CA SER A 271 -9.50 11.53 -20.16
C SER A 271 -8.46 12.64 -20.17
N TYR A 272 -8.07 13.13 -21.33
CA TYR A 272 -7.19 14.30 -21.45
C TYR A 272 -7.98 15.56 -21.86
N ASP A 273 -7.51 16.71 -21.41
CA ASP A 273 -8.05 18.02 -21.80
C ASP A 273 -7.31 18.62 -23.00
N GLU A 274 -7.61 19.87 -23.35
CA GLU A 274 -6.95 20.56 -24.48
C GLU A 274 -5.45 20.85 -24.24
N SER A 275 -4.97 20.71 -23.00
CA SER A 275 -3.58 20.89 -22.60
C SER A 275 -2.87 19.55 -22.34
N ASP A 276 -3.48 18.43 -22.74
CA ASP A 276 -3.01 17.06 -22.47
C ASP A 276 -2.89 16.73 -20.96
N GLU A 277 -3.67 17.41 -20.12
CA GLU A 277 -3.74 17.12 -18.69
C GLU A 277 -4.88 16.12 -18.37
N PRO A 278 -4.65 15.14 -17.49
CA PRO A 278 -5.64 14.14 -17.14
C PRO A 278 -6.81 14.69 -16.30
N ILE A 279 -8.04 14.55 -16.81
CA ILE A 279 -9.30 14.89 -16.14
C ILE A 279 -10.02 13.61 -15.70
N PHE A 280 -10.35 13.55 -14.41
CA PHE A 280 -11.13 12.46 -13.82
C PHE A 280 -12.51 12.28 -14.48
N ARG A 281 -12.86 11.03 -14.80
CA ARG A 281 -14.16 10.66 -15.39
C ARG A 281 -15.00 9.74 -14.53
N PHE A 282 -14.40 8.70 -13.97
CA PHE A 282 -15.13 7.62 -13.31
C PHE A 282 -14.26 6.90 -12.30
N LYS A 283 -14.89 6.38 -11.24
CA LYS A 283 -14.24 5.50 -10.27
C LYS A 283 -15.15 4.35 -9.86
N GLN A 284 -14.55 3.19 -9.61
CA GLN A 284 -15.24 2.03 -9.02
C GLN A 284 -14.36 1.39 -7.96
N GLN A 285 -14.90 1.20 -6.76
CA GLN A 285 -14.24 0.46 -5.69
C GLN A 285 -14.52 -1.05 -5.82
N LEU A 286 -13.46 -1.85 -5.86
CA LEU A 286 -13.48 -3.31 -5.70
C LEU A 286 -13.02 -3.69 -4.28
N SER A 287 -13.25 -4.94 -3.86
CA SER A 287 -12.96 -5.39 -2.50
C SER A 287 -11.52 -5.87 -2.27
N GLU A 288 -10.73 -5.95 -3.32
CA GLU A 288 -9.40 -6.58 -3.37
C GLU A 288 -8.48 -5.75 -4.26
N SER A 289 -7.15 -5.88 -4.10
CA SER A 289 -6.15 -5.25 -4.94
C SER A 289 -6.40 -5.53 -6.42
N VAL A 290 -6.38 -4.50 -7.26
CA VAL A 290 -6.48 -4.65 -8.72
C VAL A 290 -5.09 -4.98 -9.28
N THR A 291 -4.89 -6.22 -9.71
CA THR A 291 -3.59 -6.69 -10.21
C THR A 291 -3.37 -6.42 -11.69
N SER A 292 -4.43 -6.18 -12.48
CA SER A 292 -4.33 -5.86 -13.90
C SER A 292 -5.59 -5.12 -14.37
N VAL A 293 -5.41 -4.16 -15.29
CA VAL A 293 -6.51 -3.46 -16.00
C VAL A 293 -6.22 -3.46 -17.50
N GLN A 294 -7.25 -3.66 -18.31
CA GLN A 294 -7.19 -3.53 -19.77
C GLN A 294 -8.53 -3.06 -20.34
N GLY A 295 -8.50 -2.13 -21.30
CA GLY A 295 -9.70 -1.74 -22.05
C GLY A 295 -9.89 -2.58 -23.33
N GLY A 296 -11.15 -2.86 -23.70
CA GLY A 296 -11.46 -3.63 -24.89
C GLY A 296 -12.93 -4.02 -25.02
N VAL A 297 -13.22 -4.88 -26.00
CA VAL A 297 -14.58 -5.44 -26.22
C VAL A 297 -14.55 -6.93 -25.89
N ILE A 298 -15.37 -7.40 -24.95
CA ILE A 298 -15.21 -8.76 -24.37
C ILE A 298 -16.47 -9.60 -24.47
N ALA A 299 -17.58 -9.19 -23.85
CA ALA A 299 -18.79 -10.00 -23.83
C ALA A 299 -19.71 -9.65 -25.00
N THR A 300 -20.10 -8.38 -25.09
CA THR A 300 -21.09 -7.92 -26.07
C THR A 300 -20.40 -7.08 -27.14
N GLN A 301 -20.56 -7.48 -28.40
CA GLN A 301 -20.01 -6.74 -29.52
C GLN A 301 -20.56 -5.31 -29.58
N GLY A 302 -19.68 -4.32 -29.72
CA GLY A 302 -20.07 -2.91 -29.82
C GLY A 302 -20.26 -2.20 -28.49
N PHE A 303 -19.99 -2.87 -27.36
CA PHE A 303 -19.90 -2.23 -26.05
C PHE A 303 -18.48 -2.38 -25.52
N ASP A 304 -17.88 -1.23 -25.23
CA ASP A 304 -16.57 -1.14 -24.63
C ASP A 304 -16.61 -1.48 -23.14
N GLU A 305 -15.54 -2.11 -22.67
CA GLU A 305 -15.40 -2.62 -21.32
C GLU A 305 -13.99 -2.39 -20.79
N ILE A 306 -13.89 -2.18 -19.48
CA ILE A 306 -12.62 -2.24 -18.76
C ILE A 306 -12.59 -3.53 -17.96
N VAL A 307 -11.68 -4.43 -18.33
CA VAL A 307 -11.48 -5.71 -17.66
C VAL A 307 -10.45 -5.54 -16.55
N CYS A 308 -10.82 -6.01 -15.37
CA CYS A 308 -9.99 -5.98 -14.18
C CYS A 308 -9.73 -7.42 -13.69
N SER A 309 -8.50 -7.68 -13.29
CA SER A 309 -8.15 -8.86 -12.49
C SER A 309 -7.87 -8.41 -11.05
N THR A 310 -8.37 -9.13 -10.06
CA THR A 310 -8.06 -8.89 -8.65
C THR A 310 -7.08 -9.91 -8.08
N TYR A 311 -6.50 -9.61 -6.91
CA TYR A 311 -5.55 -10.49 -6.23
C TYR A 311 -6.10 -11.91 -6.00
N ALA A 312 -7.35 -12.08 -5.53
CA ALA A 312 -7.93 -13.40 -5.34
C ALA A 312 -8.44 -14.06 -6.63
N GLY A 313 -8.11 -13.48 -7.79
CA GLY A 313 -8.36 -14.05 -9.11
C GLY A 313 -9.72 -13.74 -9.70
N TRP A 314 -10.48 -12.78 -9.16
CA TRP A 314 -11.72 -12.36 -9.81
C TRP A 314 -11.41 -11.63 -11.11
N ILE A 315 -11.95 -12.14 -12.21
CA ILE A 315 -11.97 -11.49 -13.51
C ILE A 315 -13.34 -10.84 -13.66
N SER A 316 -13.35 -9.52 -13.61
CA SER A 316 -14.55 -8.69 -13.71
C SER A 316 -14.37 -7.66 -14.82
N ALA A 317 -15.46 -7.09 -15.30
CA ALA A 317 -15.44 -5.98 -16.22
C ALA A 317 -16.39 -4.86 -15.80
N LEU A 318 -16.06 -3.65 -16.22
CA LEU A 318 -16.88 -2.46 -16.13
C LEU A 318 -17.37 -2.14 -17.55
N THR A 319 -18.61 -2.50 -17.85
CA THR A 319 -19.17 -2.42 -19.21
C THR A 319 -19.99 -1.15 -19.43
N SER A 320 -19.89 -0.59 -20.63
CA SER A 320 -20.76 0.47 -21.16
C SER A 320 -22.15 -0.03 -21.56
N GLU A 321 -22.41 -1.36 -21.58
CA GLU A 321 -23.74 -1.90 -21.86
C GLU A 321 -24.74 -1.41 -20.80
N PRO A 322 -25.80 -0.68 -21.19
CA PRO A 322 -26.80 -0.22 -20.24
C PRO A 322 -27.57 -1.41 -19.68
N ASN A 323 -27.73 -1.46 -18.36
CA ASN A 323 -28.48 -2.52 -17.66
C ASN A 323 -30.02 -2.49 -17.89
N ILE A 324 -30.50 -1.81 -18.94
CA ILE A 324 -31.92 -1.70 -19.27
C ILE A 324 -32.25 -2.67 -20.39
N LYS A 325 -32.49 -3.94 -20.06
CA LYS A 325 -33.28 -4.83 -20.92
C LYS A 325 -34.75 -4.66 -20.51
N GLU A 326 -35.47 -3.86 -21.31
CA GLU A 326 -36.93 -3.60 -21.33
C GLU A 326 -37.67 -3.75 -19.99
N SER A 327 -37.75 -2.65 -19.23
CA SER A 327 -38.81 -2.49 -18.23
C SER A 327 -40.02 -1.86 -18.93
N GLY A 328 -41.19 -2.49 -18.84
CA GLY A 328 -42.45 -1.86 -19.24
C GLY A 328 -42.72 -0.56 -18.47
N PRO A 329 -43.71 0.24 -18.91
CA PRO A 329 -43.96 1.56 -18.35
C PRO A 329 -44.50 1.40 -16.92
N ASP A 330 -43.66 1.68 -15.92
CA ASP A 330 -43.96 2.06 -14.54
C ASP A 330 -42.96 1.46 -13.55
N VAL A 331 -41.70 1.93 -13.55
CA VAL A 331 -40.82 1.78 -12.38
C VAL A 331 -39.90 3.00 -12.27
N TYR A 332 -40.03 3.77 -11.19
CA TYR A 332 -39.08 4.83 -10.81
C TYR A 332 -37.84 4.24 -10.12
N HIS A 333 -36.68 4.83 -10.38
CA HIS A 333 -35.38 4.42 -9.83
C HIS A 333 -35.28 4.64 -8.31
N LEU A 334 -34.70 3.67 -7.59
CA LEU A 334 -34.20 3.87 -6.22
C LEU A 334 -32.82 4.55 -6.26
N SER A 335 -32.65 5.60 -5.46
CA SER A 335 -31.38 6.31 -5.25
C SER A 335 -30.31 5.45 -4.58
N ASP A 336 -29.04 5.79 -4.78
CA ASP A 336 -27.86 5.02 -4.35
C ASP A 336 -27.82 4.68 -2.85
N GLN A 337 -28.39 5.52 -1.98
CA GLN A 337 -28.56 5.23 -0.55
C GLN A 337 -29.40 3.96 -0.26
N GLY A 338 -30.30 3.57 -1.17
CA GLY A 338 -31.11 2.36 -1.04
C GLY A 338 -30.30 1.08 -1.26
N ARG A 339 -29.26 1.13 -2.10
CA ARG A 339 -28.39 -0.02 -2.41
C ARG A 339 -27.45 -0.33 -1.24
N GLU A 340 -26.91 0.69 -0.58
CA GLU A 340 -26.07 0.53 0.61
C GLU A 340 -26.84 -0.10 1.78
N LYS A 341 -28.11 0.29 1.99
CA LYS A 341 -28.95 -0.31 3.04
C LYS A 341 -29.28 -1.79 2.79
N ILE A 342 -29.38 -2.21 1.53
CA ILE A 342 -29.63 -3.63 1.19
C ILE A 342 -28.38 -4.49 1.40
N ILE A 343 -27.19 -3.93 1.25
CA ILE A 343 -25.92 -4.60 1.60
C ILE A 343 -25.81 -4.75 3.13
N GLY A 344 -26.21 -3.73 3.90
CA GLY A 344 -26.26 -3.81 5.37
C GLY A 344 -27.25 -4.83 5.94
N LEU A 345 -28.36 -5.10 5.24
CA LEU A 345 -29.38 -6.06 5.68
C LEU A 345 -29.03 -7.53 5.43
N ARG A 346 -28.02 -7.84 4.60
CA ARG A 346 -27.53 -9.23 4.42
C ARG A 346 -26.84 -9.79 5.67
N SER A 347 -26.44 -8.92 6.60
CA SER A 347 -25.77 -9.26 7.86
C SER A 347 -26.67 -9.90 8.92
N LEU A 348 -28.00 -9.82 8.76
CA LEU A 348 -28.97 -10.34 9.75
C LEU A 348 -29.62 -11.69 9.38
N ALA A 349 -29.37 -12.23 8.18
CA ALA A 349 -30.09 -13.41 7.68
C ALA A 349 -29.38 -14.76 7.90
N PHE A 350 -28.26 -14.80 8.63
CA PHE A 350 -27.46 -16.04 8.85
C PHE A 350 -27.43 -16.55 10.30
N TRP A 351 -28.54 -16.37 11.04
CA TRP A 351 -28.75 -17.01 12.36
C TRP A 351 -30.03 -17.84 12.41
N ARG A 352 -30.23 -18.71 11.42
CA ARG A 352 -31.22 -19.81 11.50
C ARG A 352 -30.56 -21.13 11.15
N LEU A 353 -29.86 -21.75 12.11
CA LEU A 353 -29.77 -23.21 12.24
C LEU A 353 -28.96 -23.59 13.48
N ARG A 354 -29.64 -23.70 14.63
CA ARG A 354 -29.44 -24.75 15.65
C ARG A 354 -30.38 -24.54 16.84
N LEU A 355 -31.55 -25.18 16.80
CA LEU A 355 -32.31 -25.66 17.96
C LEU A 355 -33.32 -26.71 17.44
N PRO A 356 -33.57 -27.82 18.16
CA PRO A 356 -34.51 -28.84 17.73
C PRO A 356 -35.95 -28.32 17.80
N LEU A 357 -36.76 -28.74 16.83
CA LEU A 357 -38.18 -28.45 16.67
C LEU A 357 -39.00 -28.68 17.95
N LEU A 358 -39.69 -27.63 18.42
CA LEU A 358 -40.95 -27.75 19.16
C LEU A 358 -41.92 -26.70 18.59
N HIS A 359 -42.98 -27.17 17.96
CA HIS A 359 -44.04 -26.37 17.35
C HIS A 359 -44.93 -25.71 18.41
N LEU A 360 -45.01 -24.37 18.40
CA LEU A 360 -46.16 -23.60 18.89
C LEU A 360 -46.34 -22.35 18.00
N PRO A 361 -47.57 -21.98 17.58
CA PRO A 361 -47.79 -20.90 16.64
C PRO A 361 -47.89 -19.53 17.35
N GLY A 362 -47.18 -18.53 16.81
CA GLY A 362 -47.50 -17.11 16.97
C GLY A 362 -46.96 -16.38 18.19
N MET A 363 -45.67 -15.97 18.17
CA MET A 363 -45.15 -14.78 18.87
C MET A 363 -43.69 -14.53 18.44
N LEU A 364 -43.33 -13.29 18.12
CA LEU A 364 -41.97 -12.90 17.71
C LEU A 364 -41.26 -12.21 18.91
N LEU A 365 -40.10 -12.74 19.32
CA LEU A 365 -39.24 -12.18 20.37
C LEU A 365 -38.15 -11.29 19.74
N VAL A 366 -37.91 -10.10 20.31
CA VAL A 366 -36.75 -9.24 19.97
C VAL A 366 -35.77 -9.29 21.14
N LEU A 367 -34.51 -9.66 20.87
CA LEU A 367 -33.41 -9.71 21.85
C LEU A 367 -32.46 -8.54 21.60
N ILE A 368 -32.18 -7.74 22.63
CA ILE A 368 -31.12 -6.73 22.63
C ILE A 368 -30.14 -7.09 23.76
N GLN A 369 -28.86 -7.15 23.44
CA GLN A 369 -27.79 -7.46 24.40
C GLN A 369 -27.11 -6.16 24.84
N LEU A 370 -27.17 -5.85 26.14
CA LEU A 370 -26.39 -4.78 26.76
C LEU A 370 -25.45 -5.40 27.79
N SER A 371 -24.18 -5.00 27.75
CA SER A 371 -23.18 -5.39 28.74
C SER A 371 -22.93 -4.22 29.67
N VAL A 372 -23.17 -4.39 30.97
CA VAL A 372 -22.80 -3.42 32.01
C VAL A 372 -21.65 -4.03 32.80
N CYS A 373 -20.52 -3.32 32.84
CA CYS A 373 -19.35 -3.70 33.63
C CYS A 373 -19.62 -3.41 35.12
N CYS A 374 -19.42 -4.41 36.00
CA CYS A 374 -19.38 -4.19 37.44
C CYS A 374 -18.08 -4.77 38.02
N ASN A 375 -17.51 -4.05 38.99
CA ASN A 375 -16.09 -4.00 39.30
C ASN A 375 -15.55 -5.16 40.18
N THR A 376 -16.09 -6.38 40.03
CA THR A 376 -15.63 -7.56 40.79
C THR A 376 -15.81 -8.84 39.97
N GLY A 377 -14.81 -9.19 39.16
CA GLY A 377 -14.35 -10.56 38.88
C GLY A 377 -15.29 -11.71 38.50
N LEU A 378 -16.60 -11.51 38.28
CA LEU A 378 -17.53 -12.54 37.80
C LEU A 378 -18.47 -11.96 36.74
N MET A 379 -18.41 -12.48 35.51
CA MET A 379 -19.44 -12.23 34.51
C MET A 379 -20.67 -13.09 34.79
N CYS A 380 -21.75 -12.47 35.28
CA CYS A 380 -23.07 -13.08 35.35
C CYS A 380 -23.91 -12.58 34.16
N THR A 381 -24.28 -13.47 33.24
CA THR A 381 -25.23 -13.17 32.16
C THR A 381 -26.66 -13.34 32.68
N GLY A 382 -27.41 -12.24 32.83
CA GLY A 382 -28.84 -12.26 33.16
C GLY A 382 -29.69 -11.72 32.00
N TRP A 383 -30.84 -12.35 31.74
CA TRP A 383 -31.83 -11.90 30.76
C TRP A 383 -32.93 -11.12 31.46
N VAL A 384 -33.27 -9.91 31.00
CA VAL A 384 -34.46 -9.17 31.45
C VAL A 384 -35.49 -9.19 30.32
N LEU A 385 -36.71 -9.63 30.64
CA LEU A 385 -37.85 -9.71 29.72
C LEU A 385 -38.69 -8.44 29.82
N GLY A 386 -38.87 -7.72 28.71
CA GLY A 386 -39.86 -6.66 28.56
C GLY A 386 -40.84 -6.99 27.44
N LEU A 387 -42.14 -6.96 27.73
CA LEU A 387 -43.22 -7.14 26.75
C LEU A 387 -43.76 -5.77 26.32
N THR A 388 -43.86 -5.53 25.02
CA THR A 388 -44.56 -4.37 24.44
C THR A 388 -45.70 -4.87 23.54
N SER A 389 -46.83 -4.14 23.53
CA SER A 389 -48.09 -4.53 22.89
C SER A 389 -48.41 -3.75 21.61
N GLU A 390 -47.45 -3.09 20.97
CA GLU A 390 -47.71 -2.34 19.74
C GLU A 390 -47.60 -3.20 18.47
N GLN A 391 -48.71 -3.32 17.73
CA GLN A 391 -48.74 -3.89 16.39
C GLN A 391 -48.17 -2.89 15.36
N MET A 392 -46.93 -3.09 14.90
CA MET A 392 -46.44 -2.42 13.69
C MET A 392 -46.96 -3.13 12.43
N SER A 393 -48.17 -2.81 12.01
CA SER A 393 -48.66 -3.07 10.66
C SER A 393 -48.70 -1.75 9.87
N LYS A 394 -47.56 -1.35 9.31
CA LYS A 394 -47.53 -0.44 8.15
C LYS A 394 -47.13 -1.26 6.93
N GLY A 395 -48.12 -1.53 6.08
CA GLY A 395 -47.97 -2.30 4.85
C GLY A 395 -46.97 -1.65 3.90
N LEU A 396 -45.87 -2.36 3.63
CA LEU A 396 -45.17 -2.20 2.36
C LEU A 396 -46.00 -2.92 1.30
N SER A 397 -46.38 -2.19 0.25
CA SER A 397 -46.94 -2.75 -0.97
C SER A 397 -46.04 -3.88 -1.48
N SER A 398 -46.56 -5.10 -1.46
CA SER A 398 -45.91 -6.28 -2.02
C SER A 398 -45.98 -6.24 -3.54
N THR A 399 -45.14 -5.44 -4.18
CA THR A 399 -44.79 -5.65 -5.59
C THR A 399 -43.62 -6.63 -5.64
N PRO A 400 -43.79 -7.83 -6.24
CA PRO A 400 -42.69 -8.76 -6.38
C PRO A 400 -41.65 -8.14 -7.32
N ILE A 401 -40.47 -7.82 -6.79
CA ILE A 401 -39.27 -7.64 -7.61
C ILE A 401 -39.15 -8.95 -8.39
N ILE A 402 -39.41 -8.94 -9.70
CA ILE A 402 -39.19 -10.10 -10.56
C ILE A 402 -37.67 -10.21 -10.69
N PRO A 403 -37.00 -11.18 -10.03
CA PRO A 403 -35.58 -11.36 -10.24
C PRO A 403 -35.35 -11.80 -11.69
N ASP A 404 -34.39 -11.17 -12.34
CA ASP A 404 -33.92 -11.51 -13.69
C ASP A 404 -33.78 -13.04 -13.83
N THR A 405 -34.34 -13.58 -14.91
CA THR A 405 -34.42 -15.03 -15.15
C THR A 405 -33.02 -15.64 -15.22
N ALA A 406 -32.03 -14.88 -15.72
CA ALA A 406 -30.63 -15.28 -15.75
C ALA A 406 -30.02 -15.37 -14.34
N ALA A 407 -30.28 -14.37 -13.48
CA ALA A 407 -29.82 -14.38 -12.09
C ALA A 407 -30.40 -15.56 -11.30
N LYS A 408 -31.68 -15.90 -11.50
CA LYS A 408 -32.30 -17.08 -10.88
C LYS A 408 -31.65 -18.39 -11.33
N ALA A 409 -31.38 -18.53 -12.62
CA ALA A 409 -30.73 -19.72 -13.16
C ALA A 409 -29.33 -19.91 -12.56
N LYS A 410 -28.53 -18.83 -12.50
CA LYS A 410 -27.20 -18.84 -11.87
C LYS A 410 -27.27 -19.20 -10.39
N ILE A 411 -28.20 -18.63 -9.63
CA ILE A 411 -28.42 -18.96 -8.21
C ILE A 411 -28.77 -20.45 -8.03
N ASN A 412 -29.62 -21.01 -8.89
CA ASN A 412 -30.00 -22.41 -8.79
C ASN A 412 -28.83 -23.36 -9.12
N SER A 413 -28.02 -23.03 -10.13
CA SER A 413 -26.80 -23.78 -10.44
C SER A 413 -25.83 -23.76 -9.26
N LEU A 414 -25.58 -22.58 -8.68
CA LEU A 414 -24.69 -22.42 -7.53
C LEU A 414 -25.18 -23.17 -6.30
N LYS A 415 -26.50 -23.27 -6.09
CA LYS A 415 -27.07 -24.08 -4.99
C LYS A 415 -26.78 -25.57 -5.17
N GLY A 416 -26.95 -26.09 -6.38
CA GLY A 416 -26.65 -27.50 -6.67
C GLY A 416 -25.17 -27.84 -6.47
N GLU A 417 -24.28 -26.98 -6.97
CA GLU A 417 -22.83 -27.13 -6.78
C GLU A 417 -22.44 -27.04 -5.29
N LEU A 418 -23.04 -26.09 -4.55
CA LEU A 418 -22.80 -25.94 -3.12
C LEU A 418 -23.21 -27.19 -2.34
N GLU A 419 -24.37 -27.79 -2.63
CA GLU A 419 -24.83 -29.03 -1.97
C GLU A 419 -23.87 -30.19 -2.23
N GLU A 420 -23.39 -30.37 -3.47
CA GLU A 420 -22.43 -31.41 -3.84
C GLU A 420 -21.08 -31.22 -3.11
N LEU A 421 -20.55 -29.99 -3.12
CA LEU A 421 -19.29 -29.66 -2.46
C LEU A 421 -19.39 -29.78 -0.94
N GLN A 422 -20.51 -29.37 -0.33
CA GLN A 422 -20.75 -29.54 1.10
C GLN A 422 -20.71 -31.01 1.50
N GLN A 423 -21.38 -31.88 0.74
CA GLN A 423 -21.37 -33.31 1.02
C GLN A 423 -19.97 -33.91 0.93
N LYS A 424 -19.21 -33.57 -0.12
CA LYS A 424 -17.81 -34.01 -0.29
C LYS A 424 -16.93 -33.54 0.88
N VAL A 425 -17.03 -32.28 1.27
CA VAL A 425 -16.24 -31.70 2.37
C VAL A 425 -16.57 -32.35 3.70
N VAL A 426 -17.85 -32.64 3.99
CA VAL A 426 -18.25 -33.32 5.22
C VAL A 426 -17.63 -34.73 5.29
N THR A 427 -17.73 -35.50 4.20
CA THR A 427 -17.15 -36.84 4.14
C THR A 427 -15.62 -36.82 4.33
N GLU A 428 -14.90 -35.90 3.69
CA GLU A 428 -13.45 -35.78 3.86
C GLU A 428 -13.06 -35.27 5.26
N ARG A 429 -13.88 -34.41 5.90
CA ARG A 429 -13.66 -33.98 7.29
C ARG A 429 -13.78 -35.14 8.28
N GLU A 430 -14.76 -36.02 8.10
CA GLU A 430 -14.93 -37.21 8.94
C GLU A 430 -13.73 -38.15 8.79
N LYS A 431 -13.28 -38.40 7.56
CA LYS A 431 -12.06 -39.18 7.28
C LYS A 431 -10.82 -38.56 7.93
N TYR A 432 -10.66 -37.25 7.83
CA TYR A 432 -9.57 -36.52 8.45
C TYR A 432 -9.58 -36.67 9.98
N GLN A 433 -10.74 -36.50 10.63
CA GLN A 433 -10.88 -36.63 12.08
C GLN A 433 -10.55 -38.05 12.58
N GLN A 434 -10.97 -39.08 11.83
CA GLN A 434 -10.64 -40.47 12.13
C GLN A 434 -9.13 -40.72 12.03
N THR A 435 -8.50 -40.19 10.98
CA THR A 435 -7.06 -40.36 10.74
C THR A 435 -6.21 -39.58 11.75
N ALA A 436 -6.65 -38.39 12.16
CA ALA A 436 -5.96 -37.53 13.13
C ALA A 436 -5.83 -38.14 14.53
N THR A 437 -6.65 -39.16 14.87
CA THR A 437 -6.57 -39.87 16.14
C THR A 437 -5.48 -40.96 16.14
N SER A 438 -4.94 -41.30 14.97
CA SER A 438 -3.84 -42.28 14.85
C SER A 438 -2.50 -41.71 15.29
N LYS A 439 -1.73 -42.48 16.05
CA LYS A 439 -0.37 -42.10 16.53
C LYS A 439 0.68 -41.99 15.41
N THR A 440 0.40 -42.55 14.23
CA THR A 440 1.33 -42.54 13.09
C THR A 440 1.02 -41.46 12.06
N ALA A 441 -0.11 -40.75 12.19
CA ALA A 441 -0.54 -39.75 11.23
C ALA A 441 0.02 -38.36 11.59
N ILE A 442 0.46 -37.63 10.58
CA ILE A 442 0.90 -36.23 10.70
C ILE A 442 -0.15 -35.36 9.99
N SER A 443 -0.66 -34.36 10.69
CA SER A 443 -1.62 -33.40 10.11
C SER A 443 -0.89 -32.39 9.25
N ALA A 444 -1.20 -32.35 7.96
CA ALA A 444 -0.69 -31.34 7.06
C ALA A 444 -1.36 -29.98 7.33
N VAL A 445 -0.56 -28.92 7.42
CA VAL A 445 -1.04 -27.55 7.61
C VAL A 445 -1.33 -26.94 6.23
N PRO A 446 -2.57 -26.51 5.92
CA PRO A 446 -2.85 -25.84 4.66
C PRO A 446 -2.00 -24.56 4.53
N HIS A 447 -1.28 -24.47 3.41
CA HIS A 447 -0.52 -23.29 3.05
C HIS A 447 -1.44 -22.27 2.40
N PHE A 448 -1.24 -21.00 2.73
CA PHE A 448 -1.90 -19.88 2.07
C PHE A 448 -0.92 -18.71 2.03
N ASP A 449 -0.96 -17.94 0.95
CA ASP A 449 -0.12 -16.76 0.78
C ASP A 449 -0.77 -15.52 1.40
N ILE A 450 0.06 -14.65 1.95
CA ILE A 450 -0.31 -13.35 2.50
C ILE A 450 0.42 -12.32 1.65
N ASN A 451 -0.35 -11.44 1.01
CA ASN A 451 0.17 -10.24 0.37
C ASN A 451 0.19 -9.12 1.42
N ASP A 452 1.36 -8.85 1.97
CA ASP A 452 1.59 -7.84 2.99
C ASP A 452 2.39 -6.65 2.48
N LYS A 453 2.01 -5.46 2.93
CA LYS A 453 2.75 -4.20 2.70
C LYS A 453 2.86 -3.44 4.00
N PHE A 454 4.08 -3.01 4.34
CA PHE A 454 4.37 -2.21 5.52
C PHE A 454 5.14 -0.95 5.09
N VAL A 455 4.40 0.14 4.87
CA VAL A 455 4.92 1.34 4.21
C VAL A 455 4.73 2.55 5.13
N LEU A 456 5.75 3.41 5.20
CA LEU A 456 5.68 4.69 5.92
C LEU A 456 4.97 5.73 5.04
N ASN A 457 3.90 6.30 5.57
CA ASN A 457 3.22 7.42 4.93
C ASN A 457 3.87 8.74 5.34
N ARG A 458 4.24 9.54 4.35
CA ARG A 458 4.87 10.85 4.57
C ARG A 458 3.93 11.86 5.23
N GLU A 459 2.66 11.90 4.84
CA GLU A 459 1.73 12.95 5.25
C GLU A 459 1.26 12.84 6.70
N ASP A 460 1.06 11.63 7.22
CA ASP A 460 0.56 11.40 8.59
C ASP A 460 1.62 10.87 9.55
N ALA A 461 2.87 10.70 9.06
CA ALA A 461 4.01 10.15 9.79
C ALA A 461 3.63 8.88 10.58
N SER A 462 2.93 7.96 9.90
CA SER A 462 2.49 6.66 10.39
C SER A 462 2.74 5.56 9.35
N TYR A 463 2.93 4.34 9.82
CA TYR A 463 3.03 3.17 8.96
C TYR A 463 1.64 2.64 8.63
N THR A 464 1.43 2.28 7.38
CA THR A 464 0.26 1.51 6.96
C THR A 464 0.68 0.06 6.73
N LEU A 465 0.12 -0.83 7.57
CA LEU A 465 0.20 -2.27 7.40
C LEU A 465 -1.05 -2.76 6.66
N SER A 466 -0.87 -3.15 5.40
CA SER A 466 -1.91 -3.81 4.60
C SER A 466 -1.67 -5.31 4.59
N LEU A 467 -2.70 -6.09 4.90
CA LEU A 467 -2.69 -7.55 4.87
C LEU A 467 -3.80 -8.02 3.94
N GLU A 468 -3.46 -8.82 2.94
CA GLU A 468 -4.43 -9.34 1.98
C GLU A 468 -4.26 -10.85 1.77
N LEU A 469 -5.38 -11.55 1.71
CA LEU A 469 -5.46 -13.00 1.52
C LEU A 469 -6.50 -13.35 0.46
N GLN A 470 -6.29 -14.49 -0.21
CA GLN A 470 -7.28 -15.07 -1.12
C GLN A 470 -8.55 -15.57 -0.40
N LEU A 471 -8.46 -15.77 0.93
CA LEU A 471 -9.54 -16.24 1.78
C LEU A 471 -9.95 -15.14 2.77
N PRO A 472 -11.23 -15.08 3.18
CA PRO A 472 -11.65 -14.14 4.21
C PRO A 472 -10.86 -14.31 5.51
N ILE A 473 -10.49 -13.19 6.11
CA ILE A 473 -9.78 -13.12 7.38
C ILE A 473 -10.78 -13.39 8.51
N ASP A 474 -10.37 -14.21 9.48
CA ASP A 474 -11.13 -14.42 10.71
C ASP A 474 -10.70 -13.43 11.78
N ASN A 475 -9.40 -13.45 12.10
CA ASN A 475 -8.78 -12.51 13.02
C ASN A 475 -7.30 -12.28 12.69
N VAL A 476 -6.81 -11.12 13.10
CA VAL A 476 -5.38 -10.75 13.10
C VAL A 476 -5.00 -10.34 14.51
N LEU A 477 -4.02 -11.01 15.09
CA LEU A 477 -3.42 -10.61 16.37
C LEU A 477 -2.11 -9.87 16.10
N LEU A 478 -1.97 -8.68 16.68
CA LEU A 478 -0.75 -7.90 16.68
C LEU A 478 -0.06 -8.02 18.05
N GLN A 479 1.22 -8.33 18.04
CA GLN A 479 2.10 -8.33 19.20
C GLN A 479 3.31 -7.44 18.90
N SER A 480 3.65 -6.52 19.80
CA SER A 480 4.81 -5.63 19.65
C SER A 480 5.69 -5.67 20.89
N ASP A 481 7.00 -5.73 20.67
CA ASP A 481 8.04 -5.56 21.68
C ASP A 481 8.51 -4.09 21.85
N VAL A 482 7.89 -3.17 21.11
CA VAL A 482 8.08 -1.71 21.19
C VAL A 482 6.72 -1.05 21.45
N PRO A 483 6.66 0.03 22.25
CA PRO A 483 5.44 0.84 22.33
C PRO A 483 5.13 1.46 20.96
N ILE A 484 3.92 1.16 20.48
CA ILE A 484 3.37 1.67 19.23
C ILE A 484 1.90 1.99 19.46
N ASP A 485 1.40 3.00 18.76
CA ASP A 485 -0.02 3.36 18.80
C ASP A 485 -0.72 2.82 17.55
N LEU A 486 -1.88 2.19 17.76
CA LEU A 486 -2.76 1.78 16.67
C LEU A 486 -3.78 2.88 16.42
N LEU A 487 -3.86 3.37 15.19
CA LEU A 487 -4.79 4.42 14.80
C LEU A 487 -6.04 3.81 14.14
N ASP A 488 -7.19 4.40 14.42
CA ASP A 488 -8.44 3.99 13.79
C ASP A 488 -8.44 4.32 12.29
N VAL A 489 -8.93 3.37 11.49
CA VAL A 489 -9.08 3.50 10.04
C VAL A 489 -10.57 3.41 9.72
N GLU A 490 -11.16 4.49 9.18
CA GLU A 490 -12.61 4.58 8.93
C GLU A 490 -13.14 3.48 8.00
N LYS A 491 -12.33 3.06 7.02
CA LYS A 491 -12.68 1.96 6.09
C LYS A 491 -12.66 0.58 6.76
N ASN A 492 -12.13 0.45 7.97
CA ASN A 492 -11.93 -0.83 8.63
C ASN A 492 -13.19 -1.25 9.43
N SER A 493 -13.80 -2.34 9.00
CA SER A 493 -14.97 -2.94 9.67
C SER A 493 -14.63 -3.91 10.82
N ALA A 494 -13.34 -4.14 11.09
CA ALA A 494 -12.91 -5.06 12.12
C ALA A 494 -13.09 -4.46 13.53
N VAL A 495 -13.48 -5.30 14.48
CA VAL A 495 -13.55 -4.91 15.90
C VAL A 495 -12.20 -5.14 16.55
N VAL A 496 -11.68 -4.11 17.20
CA VAL A 496 -10.39 -4.13 17.91
C VAL A 496 -10.62 -4.45 19.39
N SER A 497 -9.80 -5.33 19.95
CA SER A 497 -9.72 -5.58 21.39
C SER A 497 -8.28 -5.56 21.87
N TYR A 498 -7.99 -4.70 22.83
CA TYR A 498 -6.69 -4.60 23.49
C TYR A 498 -6.64 -5.54 24.68
N SER A 499 -5.59 -6.37 24.75
CA SER A 499 -5.33 -7.25 25.89
C SER A 499 -4.41 -6.55 26.89
N ALA A 500 -4.49 -6.92 28.17
CA ALA A 500 -3.55 -6.45 29.17
C ALA A 500 -2.12 -6.87 28.77
N CYS A 501 -1.21 -5.91 28.74
CA CYS A 501 0.17 -6.10 28.31
C CYS A 501 1.10 -6.15 29.53
N ASN A 502 2.13 -6.99 29.48
CA ASN A 502 3.19 -7.03 30.48
C ASN A 502 4.53 -6.67 29.82
N PRO A 503 5.07 -5.45 30.05
CA PRO A 503 6.33 -5.01 29.47
C PRO A 503 7.53 -5.88 29.86
N GLU A 504 7.49 -6.54 31.03
CA GLU A 504 8.58 -7.43 31.48
C GLU A 504 8.72 -8.68 30.61
N GLU A 505 7.63 -9.10 29.96
CA GLU A 505 7.60 -10.24 29.03
C GLU A 505 7.95 -9.82 27.59
N GLY A 506 8.29 -8.56 27.36
CA GLY A 506 8.57 -8.02 26.02
C GLY A 506 7.31 -7.79 25.19
N ASN A 507 6.14 -7.62 25.84
CA ASN A 507 4.87 -7.32 25.18
C ASN A 507 4.41 -5.92 25.59
N PHE A 508 4.68 -4.93 24.73
CA PHE A 508 4.21 -3.55 24.91
C PHE A 508 2.83 -3.33 24.30
N LEU A 509 2.47 -4.12 23.29
CA LEU A 509 1.13 -4.11 22.68
C LEU A 509 0.67 -5.53 22.38
N LEU A 510 -0.59 -5.81 22.72
CA LEU A 510 -1.35 -6.98 22.31
C LEU A 510 -2.74 -6.53 21.86
N ALA A 511 -2.99 -6.55 20.56
CA ALA A 511 -4.26 -6.16 19.97
C ALA A 511 -4.80 -7.28 19.07
N THR A 512 -6.11 -7.53 19.13
CA THR A 512 -6.77 -8.50 18.24
C THR A 512 -7.82 -7.77 17.41
N TYR A 513 -7.68 -7.87 16.09
CA TYR A 513 -8.65 -7.41 15.10
C TYR A 513 -9.50 -8.58 14.67
N ARG A 514 -10.80 -8.54 14.96
CA ARG A 514 -11.76 -9.56 14.51
C ARG A 514 -12.58 -9.03 13.34
N CYS A 515 -12.42 -9.68 12.18
CA CYS A 515 -13.17 -9.32 10.99
C CYS A 515 -14.58 -9.90 11.06
N GLN A 516 -15.61 -9.05 11.09
CA GLN A 516 -17.01 -9.51 11.18
C GLN A 516 -17.54 -9.94 9.81
N ALA A 517 -17.25 -9.16 8.77
CA ALA A 517 -17.62 -9.46 7.39
C ALA A 517 -16.62 -10.41 6.71
N ASN A 518 -16.95 -10.87 5.49
CA ASN A 518 -16.03 -11.64 4.64
C ASN A 518 -15.01 -10.69 4.00
N THR A 519 -14.10 -10.15 4.81
CA THR A 519 -13.04 -9.24 4.36
C THR A 519 -11.79 -10.04 4.02
N THR A 520 -11.27 -9.87 2.81
CA THR A 520 -10.01 -10.47 2.32
C THR A 520 -8.81 -9.58 2.58
N ARG A 521 -9.02 -8.27 2.70
CA ARG A 521 -8.01 -7.24 3.00
C ARG A 521 -8.28 -6.58 4.35
N LEU A 522 -7.23 -6.30 5.11
CA LEU A 522 -7.24 -5.54 6.35
C LEU A 522 -6.12 -4.50 6.32
N GLU A 523 -6.44 -3.25 6.63
CA GLU A 523 -5.49 -2.16 6.68
C GLU A 523 -5.45 -1.57 8.09
N LEU A 524 -4.24 -1.43 8.62
CA LEU A 524 -3.97 -1.00 9.98
C LEU A 524 -2.96 0.14 9.95
N LYS A 525 -3.24 1.23 10.67
CA LYS A 525 -2.31 2.33 10.84
C LYS A 525 -1.58 2.22 12.16
N ILE A 526 -0.25 2.28 12.10
CA ILE A 526 0.65 2.07 13.22
C ILE A 526 1.56 3.29 13.33
N ARG A 527 1.60 3.89 14.52
CA ARG A 527 2.51 5.00 14.82
C ARG A 527 3.67 4.48 15.66
N SER A 528 4.88 4.74 15.19
CA SER A 528 6.11 4.46 15.91
C SER A 528 6.64 5.71 16.62
N ILE A 529 7.50 5.49 17.61
CA ILE A 529 8.26 6.52 18.31
C ILE A 529 9.71 6.42 17.86
N GLU A 530 10.29 7.54 17.42
CA GLU A 530 11.67 7.58 16.97
C GLU A 530 12.64 7.25 18.11
N GLY A 531 13.69 6.49 17.81
CA GLY A 531 14.64 5.98 18.80
C GLY A 531 14.22 4.67 19.48
N GLN A 532 12.94 4.28 19.40
CA GLN A 532 12.45 2.99 19.90
C GLN A 532 12.30 2.00 18.74
N TYR A 533 12.92 0.83 18.85
CA TYR A 533 13.04 -0.13 17.76
C TYR A 533 12.94 -1.57 18.23
N GLY A 534 12.43 -2.43 17.35
CA GLY A 534 12.10 -3.82 17.66
C GLY A 534 11.21 -4.45 16.59
N THR A 535 10.49 -5.50 16.96
CA THR A 535 9.68 -6.33 16.08
C THR A 535 8.18 -6.22 16.38
N LEU A 536 7.41 -5.93 15.33
CA LEU A 536 5.97 -6.09 15.29
C LEU A 536 5.61 -7.43 14.64
N GLN A 537 4.87 -8.27 15.34
CA GLN A 537 4.40 -9.55 14.84
C GLN A 537 2.90 -9.49 14.55
N ALA A 538 2.51 -9.93 13.36
CA ALA A 538 1.12 -10.12 12.97
C ALA A 538 0.84 -11.61 12.80
N TYR A 539 -0.17 -12.12 13.50
CA TYR A 539 -0.66 -13.49 13.43
C TYR A 539 -1.98 -13.50 12.67
N ILE A 540 -1.95 -14.00 11.43
CA ILE A 540 -3.08 -13.95 10.51
C ILE A 540 -3.77 -15.32 10.48
N THR A 541 -5.08 -15.34 10.80
CA THR A 541 -5.91 -16.54 10.76
C THR A 541 -7.03 -16.37 9.73
N PRO A 542 -7.04 -17.14 8.62
CA PRO A 542 -8.14 -17.13 7.67
C PRO A 542 -9.35 -17.98 8.13
N ARG A 543 -10.48 -17.79 7.45
CA ARG A 543 -11.69 -18.62 7.59
C ARG A 543 -11.57 -19.91 6.76
N VAL A 544 -10.59 -20.75 7.11
CA VAL A 544 -10.35 -22.07 6.49
C VAL A 544 -10.46 -23.20 7.51
N GLN A 545 -10.70 -24.43 7.04
CA GLN A 545 -10.70 -25.65 7.84
C GLN A 545 -9.70 -26.66 7.23
N PRO A 546 -8.71 -27.18 7.98
CA PRO A 546 -8.41 -26.87 9.38
C PRO A 546 -7.93 -25.43 9.59
N LYS A 547 -8.23 -24.85 10.76
CA LYS A 547 -7.78 -23.51 11.11
C LYS A 547 -6.26 -23.48 11.24
N THR A 548 -5.65 -22.52 10.57
CA THR A 548 -4.20 -22.30 10.60
C THR A 548 -3.92 -20.83 10.84
N CYS A 549 -2.76 -20.56 11.43
CA CYS A 549 -2.28 -19.21 11.65
C CYS A 549 -0.88 -19.10 11.03
N ARG A 550 -0.61 -18.01 10.34
CA ARG A 550 0.74 -17.65 9.88
C ARG A 550 1.18 -16.36 10.55
N VAL A 551 2.43 -16.35 11.00
CA VAL A 551 3.05 -15.17 11.57
C VAL A 551 3.86 -14.42 10.50
N LYS A 552 3.73 -13.09 10.49
CA LYS A 552 4.55 -12.15 9.74
C LYS A 552 5.25 -11.22 10.73
N GLN A 553 6.53 -10.93 10.48
CA GLN A 553 7.35 -10.10 11.35
C GLN A 553 7.79 -8.86 10.59
N TYR A 554 7.55 -7.69 11.18
CA TYR A 554 7.91 -6.38 10.64
C TYR A 554 8.88 -5.71 11.61
N GLN A 555 9.92 -5.06 11.09
CA GLN A 555 10.93 -4.40 11.90
C GLN A 555 10.61 -2.92 12.01
N ILE A 556 10.38 -2.44 13.23
CA ILE A 556 10.33 -1.01 13.54
C ILE A 556 11.76 -0.53 13.70
N LYS A 557 12.20 0.33 12.77
CA LYS A 557 13.58 0.82 12.70
C LYS A 557 13.83 1.91 13.75
N PRO A 558 15.07 2.08 14.24
CA PRO A 558 15.44 3.18 15.13
C PRO A 558 15.06 4.56 14.60
N LEU A 559 15.37 4.83 13.32
CA LEU A 559 14.97 6.04 12.61
C LEU A 559 13.78 5.74 11.70
N SER A 560 12.72 5.18 12.29
CA SER A 560 11.52 4.72 11.56
C SER A 560 10.74 5.83 10.86
N LEU A 561 10.96 7.10 11.20
CA LEU A 561 10.26 8.23 10.58
C LEU A 561 11.03 8.89 9.44
N HIS A 562 12.21 8.36 9.10
CA HIS A 562 13.02 8.87 8.00
C HIS A 562 12.60 8.22 6.68
N GLN A 563 12.65 8.99 5.61
CA GLN A 563 12.30 8.53 4.27
C GLN A 563 13.42 8.93 3.30
N ARG A 564 13.81 8.05 2.37
CA ARG A 564 14.92 8.32 1.46
C ARG A 564 14.55 9.46 0.50
N THR A 565 15.51 10.31 0.16
CA THR A 565 15.38 11.42 -0.79
C THR A 565 16.67 11.53 -1.61
N HIS A 566 16.61 12.25 -2.72
CA HIS A 566 17.80 12.57 -3.54
C HIS A 566 18.35 13.97 -3.25
N VAL A 567 17.51 14.86 -2.74
CA VAL A 567 17.87 16.25 -2.41
C VAL A 567 18.41 16.38 -0.98
N PHE A 568 19.54 17.06 -0.84
CA PHE A 568 20.16 17.42 0.44
C PHE A 568 20.62 18.88 0.41
N ASP A 569 20.41 19.61 1.50
CA ASP A 569 20.71 21.03 1.64
C ASP A 569 21.89 21.26 2.59
N ASP A 570 23.07 21.50 2.02
CA ASP A 570 24.31 21.77 2.76
C ASP A 570 24.30 23.12 3.50
N ALA A 571 23.35 24.03 3.24
CA ALA A 571 23.29 25.33 3.91
C ALA A 571 22.70 25.25 5.33
N ARG A 572 22.10 24.11 5.70
CA ARG A 572 21.49 23.89 7.02
C ARG A 572 22.55 23.79 8.14
N PRO A 573 22.20 24.09 9.40
CA PRO A 573 23.12 23.92 10.53
C PRO A 573 23.27 22.44 10.89
N LEU A 574 24.19 21.75 10.21
CA LEU A 574 24.38 20.30 10.33
C LEU A 574 25.28 19.92 11.51
N ASN A 575 24.83 18.94 12.28
CA ASN A 575 25.60 18.20 13.26
C ASN A 575 26.24 16.99 12.60
N THR A 576 27.50 16.70 12.91
CA THR A 576 28.26 15.62 12.26
C THR A 576 28.70 14.59 13.29
N ILE A 577 28.52 13.31 13.00
CA ILE A 577 29.18 12.20 13.70
C ILE A 577 30.00 11.38 12.71
N LYS A 578 31.25 11.12 13.07
CA LYS A 578 32.20 10.35 12.28
C LYS A 578 32.62 9.12 13.06
N LEU A 579 32.46 7.96 12.43
CA LEU A 579 32.86 6.66 12.92
C LEU A 579 34.04 6.16 12.09
N SER A 580 35.10 5.74 12.76
CA SER A 580 36.25 5.09 12.11
C SER A 580 36.64 3.84 12.86
N GLY A 581 36.95 2.76 12.15
CA GLY A 581 37.24 1.48 12.80
C GLY A 581 37.56 0.36 11.82
N PRO A 582 37.88 -0.84 12.32
CA PRO A 582 38.15 -2.01 11.50
C PRO A 582 36.85 -2.71 11.09
N PHE A 583 36.02 -2.02 10.30
CA PHE A 583 34.81 -2.59 9.70
C PHE A 583 34.87 -2.52 8.17
N SER A 584 34.21 -3.47 7.52
CA SER A 584 34.01 -3.52 6.07
C SER A 584 32.80 -2.69 5.62
N LEU A 585 32.73 -2.39 4.32
CA LEU A 585 31.60 -1.67 3.73
C LEU A 585 30.28 -2.42 3.95
N ALA A 586 30.28 -3.74 3.81
CA ALA A 586 29.09 -4.57 4.02
C ALA A 586 28.62 -4.58 5.50
N GLU A 587 29.55 -4.50 6.45
CA GLU A 587 29.20 -4.45 7.88
C GLU A 587 28.54 -3.13 8.25
N VAL A 588 29.12 -1.99 7.83
CA VAL A 588 28.50 -0.69 8.08
C VAL A 588 27.18 -0.55 7.34
N HIS A 589 27.09 -1.02 6.09
CA HIS A 589 25.84 -1.06 5.35
C HIS A 589 24.76 -1.85 6.11
N SER A 590 25.09 -3.04 6.62
CA SER A 590 24.17 -3.83 7.46
C SER A 590 23.71 -3.08 8.72
N TRP A 591 24.57 -2.27 9.34
CA TRP A 591 24.17 -1.43 10.48
C TRP A 591 23.25 -0.28 10.07
N VAL A 592 23.52 0.36 8.93
CA VAL A 592 22.69 1.44 8.39
C VAL A 592 21.32 0.89 7.96
N CYS A 593 21.24 -0.27 7.30
CA CYS A 593 19.99 -0.95 6.97
C CYS A 593 19.19 -1.41 8.20
N PHE A 594 19.87 -1.63 9.34
CA PHE A 594 19.19 -1.84 10.61
C PHE A 594 18.60 -0.55 11.18
N CYS A 595 19.28 0.60 10.99
CA CYS A 595 18.88 1.90 11.54
C CYS A 595 17.77 2.60 10.75
N LEU A 596 17.79 2.48 9.43
CA LEU A 596 17.00 3.28 8.50
C LEU A 596 16.10 2.40 7.60
N PRO A 597 14.93 2.89 7.19
CA PRO A 597 14.07 2.25 6.20
C PRO A 597 14.55 2.53 4.77
N GLU A 598 13.90 1.92 3.77
CA GLU A 598 14.10 2.19 2.32
C GLU A 598 15.56 2.06 1.82
N LEU A 599 16.28 1.10 2.41
CA LEU A 599 17.63 0.73 1.97
C LEU A 599 17.63 -0.66 1.36
N PRO A 600 18.40 -0.89 0.28
CA PRO A 600 18.53 -2.22 -0.30
C PRO A 600 19.20 -3.15 0.72
N GLU A 601 18.77 -4.42 0.77
CA GLU A 601 19.38 -5.41 1.67
C GLU A 601 20.82 -5.76 1.23
N ARG A 602 21.06 -5.69 -0.08
CA ARG A 602 22.36 -5.94 -0.68
C ARG A 602 23.16 -4.63 -0.68
N THR A 603 24.42 -4.72 -0.28
CA THR A 603 25.35 -3.60 -0.38
C THR A 603 25.49 -3.13 -1.84
N PRO A 604 25.18 -1.86 -2.14
CA PRO A 604 25.36 -1.29 -3.46
C PRO A 604 26.81 -1.44 -3.96
N PRO A 605 27.01 -1.57 -5.28
CA PRO A 605 28.36 -1.60 -5.85
C PRO A 605 29.05 -0.23 -5.66
N GLY A 606 30.31 -0.23 -5.25
CA GLY A 606 31.13 0.97 -5.09
C GLY A 606 31.98 0.97 -3.82
N ASP A 607 32.95 1.88 -3.76
CA ASP A 607 33.85 2.05 -2.60
C ASP A 607 33.35 3.12 -1.62
N CYS A 608 32.42 3.97 -2.05
CA CYS A 608 31.78 5.02 -1.26
C CYS A 608 30.28 5.03 -1.58
N ILE A 609 29.45 5.01 -0.55
CA ILE A 609 28.00 4.99 -0.66
C ILE A 609 27.47 6.21 0.09
N THR A 610 26.56 6.93 -0.55
CA THR A 610 25.88 8.09 0.01
C THR A 610 24.37 7.91 -0.08
N PHE A 611 23.67 8.19 1.02
CA PHE A 611 22.21 8.20 1.08
C PHE A 611 21.72 9.45 1.79
N HIS A 612 20.67 10.07 1.27
CA HIS A 612 20.00 11.20 1.91
C HIS A 612 18.60 10.80 2.38
N PHE A 613 18.21 11.33 3.53
CA PHE A 613 16.92 11.08 4.15
C PHE A 613 16.29 12.38 4.64
N VAL A 614 14.97 12.41 4.70
CA VAL A 614 14.17 13.46 5.32
C VAL A 614 13.26 12.83 6.38
N SER A 615 13.18 13.44 7.57
CA SER A 615 12.18 13.09 8.57
C SER A 615 10.79 13.48 8.08
N THR A 616 9.90 12.50 8.00
CA THR A 616 8.50 12.71 7.58
C THR A 616 7.71 13.58 8.56
N PHE A 617 8.17 13.71 9.81
CA PHE A 617 7.47 14.49 10.84
C PHE A 617 8.05 15.90 11.03
N LEU A 618 9.38 16.05 11.05
CA LEU A 618 10.06 17.32 11.36
C LEU A 618 10.66 18.04 10.15
N ASP A 619 10.69 17.40 8.98
CA ASP A 619 11.30 17.95 7.75
C ASP A 619 12.82 18.23 7.86
N THR A 620 13.45 17.61 8.87
CA THR A 620 14.89 17.55 9.11
C THR A 620 15.56 16.58 8.16
N GLN A 621 16.84 16.81 7.83
CA GLN A 621 17.60 16.02 6.87
C GLN A 621 18.70 15.19 7.54
N LEU A 622 19.01 14.05 6.94
CA LEU A 622 20.10 13.17 7.33
C LEU A 622 20.86 12.70 6.08
N GLU A 623 22.14 13.01 6.02
CA GLU A 623 23.08 12.44 5.07
C GLU A 623 23.89 11.31 5.73
N CYS A 624 23.98 10.18 5.06
CA CYS A 624 24.78 9.02 5.45
C CYS A 624 25.82 8.76 4.37
N VAL A 625 27.10 8.99 4.66
CA VAL A 625 28.23 8.69 3.76
C VAL A 625 29.11 7.65 4.41
N TYR A 626 29.38 6.53 3.75
CA TYR A 626 30.30 5.54 4.27
C TYR A 626 31.13 4.88 3.16
N ARG A 627 32.40 4.62 3.48
CA ARG A 627 33.40 4.21 2.50
C ARG A 627 34.45 3.27 3.07
N THR A 628 35.17 2.60 2.17
CA THR A 628 36.44 1.95 2.49
C THR A 628 37.52 3.03 2.67
N GLY A 629 38.32 2.96 3.73
CA GLY A 629 39.31 4.01 4.03
C GLY A 629 40.53 3.95 3.13
N PHE A 630 40.92 5.10 2.59
CA PHE A 630 42.17 5.31 1.86
C PHE A 630 43.09 6.24 2.66
N ASP A 631 44.39 5.94 2.69
CA ASP A 631 45.36 6.86 3.28
C ASP A 631 45.58 8.03 2.32
N SER A 632 45.33 9.25 2.75
CA SER A 632 45.51 10.48 1.97
C SER A 632 46.98 10.91 1.77
N GLY A 633 47.92 9.96 1.87
CA GLY A 633 49.33 10.15 1.56
C GLY A 633 49.65 9.78 0.11
N SER A 634 50.71 10.38 -0.45
CA SER A 634 51.16 10.22 -1.85
C SER A 634 51.54 8.78 -2.29
N ASN A 635 51.35 7.79 -1.43
CA ASN A 635 51.40 6.36 -1.74
C ASN A 635 50.09 5.73 -1.23
N ALA A 636 49.04 5.79 -2.05
CA ALA A 636 47.71 5.25 -1.74
C ALA A 636 47.78 3.73 -1.47
N LYS A 637 47.97 3.37 -0.21
CA LYS A 637 47.85 1.99 0.27
C LYS A 637 46.49 1.88 0.94
N VAL A 638 45.65 0.95 0.46
CA VAL A 638 44.32 0.68 1.04
C VAL A 638 44.48 0.38 2.53
N THR A 639 44.02 1.29 3.38
CA THR A 639 43.94 1.06 4.82
C THR A 639 42.71 0.22 5.09
N LYS A 640 42.83 -0.87 5.84
CA LYS A 640 41.70 -1.75 6.21
C LYS A 640 40.71 -1.10 7.22
N LYS A 641 40.64 0.22 7.31
CA LYS A 641 39.77 0.93 8.27
C LYS A 641 38.61 1.56 7.49
N GLY A 642 37.38 1.18 7.82
CA GLY A 642 36.19 1.81 7.29
C GLY A 642 35.97 3.19 7.93
N GLU A 643 35.32 4.06 7.18
CA GLU A 643 34.91 5.39 7.64
C GLU A 643 33.44 5.61 7.31
N ALA A 644 32.68 6.13 8.28
CA ALA A 644 31.29 6.51 8.10
C ALA A 644 31.05 7.89 8.72
N ILE A 645 30.36 8.76 8.00
CA ILE A 645 30.05 10.13 8.35
C ILE A 645 28.53 10.28 8.24
N PHE A 646 27.91 10.76 9.31
CA PHE A 646 26.48 11.06 9.33
C PHE A 646 26.31 12.54 9.68
N ARG A 647 25.56 13.26 8.84
CA ARG A 647 25.31 14.70 8.97
C ARG A 647 23.81 14.94 9.07
N SER A 648 23.35 15.66 10.10
CA SER A 648 21.93 15.98 10.28
C SER A 648 21.71 17.31 10.97
N ASP A 649 20.68 18.04 10.54
CA ASP A 649 20.22 19.26 11.22
C ASP A 649 19.50 18.96 12.55
N ASN A 650 19.19 17.69 12.86
CA ASN A 650 18.62 17.25 14.13
C ASN A 650 19.64 16.48 15.01
N ILE A 651 19.92 17.01 16.20
CA ILE A 651 20.84 16.39 17.16
C ILE A 651 20.33 15.06 17.73
N SER A 652 19.00 14.89 17.85
CA SER A 652 18.41 13.63 18.35
C SER A 652 18.64 12.49 17.37
N THR A 653 18.57 12.76 16.05
CA THR A 653 18.92 11.78 15.01
C THR A 653 20.36 11.29 15.19
N ILE A 654 21.30 12.20 15.44
CA ILE A 654 22.71 11.88 15.69
C ILE A 654 22.88 11.09 17.01
N SER A 655 22.15 11.44 18.07
CA SER A 655 22.16 10.72 19.35
C SER A 655 21.70 9.27 19.17
N ILE A 656 20.59 9.06 18.45
CA ILE A 656 20.03 7.73 18.16
C ILE A 656 21.03 6.90 17.35
N LEU A 657 21.57 7.46 16.25
CA LEU A 657 22.57 6.77 15.43
C LEU A 657 23.81 6.38 16.24
N LYS A 658 24.35 7.31 17.04
CA LYS A 658 25.50 7.03 17.92
C LYS A 658 25.23 5.82 18.81
N ASP A 659 24.11 5.82 19.52
CA ASP A 659 23.78 4.78 20.49
C ASP A 659 23.57 3.42 19.79
N VAL A 660 22.84 3.39 18.67
CA VAL A 660 22.54 2.15 17.95
C VAL A 660 23.76 1.60 17.24
N LEU A 661 24.52 2.42 16.51
CA LEU A 661 25.72 1.98 15.80
C LEU A 661 26.81 1.48 16.77
N THR A 662 26.95 2.13 17.94
CA THR A 662 27.85 1.66 19.00
C THR A 662 27.42 0.30 19.55
N LYS A 663 26.12 0.10 19.76
CA LYS A 663 25.57 -1.21 20.19
C LYS A 663 25.82 -2.29 19.13
N GLU A 664 25.55 -2.02 17.86
CA GLU A 664 25.77 -2.96 16.76
C GLU A 664 27.24 -3.34 16.56
N ALA A 665 28.15 -2.36 16.66
CA ALA A 665 29.59 -2.64 16.63
C ALA A 665 30.03 -3.48 17.83
N THR A 666 29.52 -3.19 19.02
CA THR A 666 29.82 -3.96 20.24
C THR A 666 29.34 -5.41 20.12
N LYS A 667 28.15 -5.66 19.55
CA LYS A 667 27.64 -7.01 19.26
C LYS A 667 28.60 -7.81 18.37
N LYS A 668 29.22 -7.15 17.38
CA LYS A 668 30.23 -7.74 16.49
C LYS A 668 31.66 -7.67 17.03
N LYS A 669 31.87 -7.16 18.24
CA LYS A 669 33.20 -6.96 18.87
C LYS A 669 34.14 -6.05 18.05
N ILE A 670 33.58 -5.07 17.33
CA ILE A 670 34.33 -4.08 16.56
C ILE A 670 34.56 -2.84 17.43
N SER A 671 35.82 -2.40 17.52
CA SER A 671 36.17 -1.16 18.22
C SER A 671 36.02 0.05 17.29
N LEU A 672 35.10 0.95 17.64
CA LEU A 672 34.88 2.20 16.92
C LEU A 672 35.57 3.37 17.61
N ASN A 673 36.18 4.23 16.82
CA ASN A 673 36.54 5.58 17.22
C ASN A 673 35.45 6.54 16.72
N ILE A 674 34.81 7.24 17.65
CA ILE A 674 33.65 8.10 17.42
C ILE A 674 34.03 9.54 17.72
N THR A 675 33.94 10.40 16.72
CA THR A 675 34.11 11.85 16.86
C THR A 675 32.83 12.55 16.45
N TYR A 676 32.47 13.64 17.11
CA TYR A 676 31.26 14.40 16.77
C TYR A 676 31.52 15.90 16.83
N GLU A 677 30.83 16.64 15.97
CA GLU A 677 30.85 18.09 15.85
C GLU A 677 29.40 18.57 15.92
N ILE A 678 29.07 19.34 16.94
CA ILE A 678 27.71 19.85 17.19
C ILE A 678 27.68 21.32 16.81
N ASN A 679 26.69 21.71 16.01
CA ASN A 679 26.43 23.10 15.68
C ASN A 679 25.38 23.65 16.66
N ASP A 680 25.74 24.62 17.50
CA ASP A 680 24.81 25.19 18.48
C ASP A 680 23.59 25.88 17.81
N ASP A 681 23.70 26.32 16.55
CA ASP A 681 22.60 26.91 15.78
C ASP A 681 21.58 25.87 15.29
N SER A 682 21.90 24.57 15.37
CA SER A 682 20.96 23.53 14.94
C SER A 682 19.73 23.44 15.83
N ILE A 683 19.87 23.76 17.12
CA ILE A 683 18.80 23.71 18.11
C ILE A 683 17.72 24.77 17.86
N PRO A 684 18.04 26.08 17.77
CA PRO A 684 17.04 27.07 17.40
C PRO A 684 16.45 26.80 16.03
N TYR A 685 17.23 26.26 15.07
CA TYR A 685 16.71 25.85 13.78
C TYR A 685 15.63 24.76 13.88
N THR A 686 15.87 23.65 14.61
CA THR A 686 14.85 22.60 14.77
C THR A 686 13.65 23.06 15.58
N LEU A 687 13.84 23.90 16.60
CA LEU A 687 12.72 24.50 17.35
C LEU A 687 11.84 25.39 16.45
N ASN A 688 12.43 26.13 15.51
CA ASN A 688 11.68 26.90 14.51
C ASN A 688 10.90 26.01 13.54
N LEU A 689 11.39 24.81 13.20
CA LEU A 689 10.64 23.84 12.40
C LEU A 689 9.45 23.24 13.17
N ILE A 690 9.61 23.02 14.48
CA ILE A 690 8.56 22.48 15.36
C ILE A 690 7.49 23.55 15.66
N HIS A 691 7.88 24.82 15.76
CA HIS A 691 7.03 25.92 16.20
C HIS A 691 5.68 26.03 15.48
N PRO A 692 5.60 26.08 14.13
CA PRO A 692 4.32 26.17 13.42
C PRO A 692 3.39 24.99 13.72
N LYS A 693 3.95 23.78 13.88
CA LYS A 693 3.17 22.57 14.17
C LYS A 693 2.58 22.63 15.58
N LEU A 694 3.36 23.10 16.56
CA LEU A 694 2.90 23.24 17.94
C LEU A 694 1.88 24.38 18.08
N GLU A 695 2.13 25.54 17.47
CA GLU A 695 1.22 26.67 17.46
C GLU A 695 -0.14 26.30 16.86
N TYR A 696 -0.15 25.59 15.73
CA TYR A 696 -1.37 25.09 15.11
C TYR A 696 -2.20 24.22 16.07
N GLN A 697 -1.56 23.26 16.75
CA GLN A 697 -2.25 22.36 17.68
C GLN A 697 -2.81 23.10 18.91
N LEU A 698 -2.11 24.13 19.41
CA LEU A 698 -2.61 24.97 20.51
C LEU A 698 -3.76 25.87 20.05
N LEU A 699 -3.69 26.42 18.84
CA LEU A 699 -4.75 27.24 18.26
C LEU A 699 -6.01 26.43 17.94
N LEU A 700 -5.85 25.19 17.46
CA LEU A 700 -6.96 24.26 17.19
C LEU A 700 -7.83 24.05 18.44
N ALA A 701 -7.21 23.83 19.61
CA ALA A 701 -7.94 23.72 20.87
C ALA A 701 -8.78 24.97 21.19
N LYS A 702 -8.20 26.16 20.98
CA LYS A 702 -8.91 27.44 21.19
C LYS A 702 -10.07 27.60 20.22
N LYS A 703 -9.88 27.26 18.94
CA LYS A 703 -10.95 27.34 17.91
C LYS A 703 -12.10 26.41 18.25
N VAL A 704 -11.82 25.15 18.61
CA VAL A 704 -12.87 24.18 18.94
C VAL A 704 -13.67 24.57 20.19
N GLN A 705 -13.04 25.18 21.19
CA GLN A 705 -13.74 25.73 22.35
C GLN A 705 -14.79 26.81 21.98
N LEU A 706 -14.60 27.52 20.87
CA LEU A 706 -15.53 28.55 20.40
C LEU A 706 -16.67 28.00 19.53
N ILE A 707 -16.51 26.81 18.93
CA ILE A 707 -17.47 26.28 17.96
C ILE A 707 -18.88 26.16 18.54
N ASP A 708 -19.03 25.61 19.75
CA ASP A 708 -20.34 25.39 20.34
C ASP A 708 -21.06 26.72 20.61
N ALA A 709 -20.35 27.71 21.15
CA ALA A 709 -20.88 29.05 21.38
C ALA A 709 -21.25 29.76 20.07
N LEU A 710 -20.43 29.62 19.02
CA LEU A 710 -20.71 30.20 17.70
C LEU A 710 -21.92 29.52 17.04
N LYS A 711 -22.07 28.20 17.17
CA LYS A 711 -23.24 27.45 16.67
C LYS A 711 -24.51 27.87 17.39
N GLU A 712 -24.46 28.07 18.71
CA GLU A 712 -25.59 28.60 19.47
C GLU A 712 -26.01 29.99 18.97
N LEU A 713 -25.06 30.90 18.74
CA LEU A 713 -25.34 32.23 18.19
C LEU A 713 -25.95 32.18 16.78
N GLN A 714 -25.47 31.27 15.92
CA GLN A 714 -26.03 31.07 14.58
C GLN A 714 -27.46 30.53 14.61
N VAL A 715 -27.82 29.72 15.60
CA VAL A 715 -29.20 29.21 15.75
C VAL A 715 -30.16 30.33 16.18
N HIS A 716 -29.66 31.33 16.91
CA HIS A 716 -30.47 32.45 17.40
C HIS A 716 -30.62 33.60 16.41
N GLU A 717 -29.63 33.83 15.55
CA GLU A 717 -29.64 34.91 14.56
C GLU A 717 -29.65 34.34 13.13
N ASN A 718 -30.68 34.72 12.33
CA ASN A 718 -30.87 34.21 10.95
C ASN A 718 -29.79 34.66 9.94
N ASP A 719 -28.84 35.51 10.35
CA ASP A 719 -27.80 36.07 9.50
C ASP A 719 -26.45 36.03 10.22
N THR A 720 -25.37 35.66 9.53
CA THR A 720 -24.00 35.55 10.09
C THR A 720 -23.17 36.82 9.88
N THR A 721 -23.76 37.87 9.29
CA THR A 721 -23.07 39.13 8.99
C THR A 721 -22.59 39.91 10.22
N PHE A 722 -23.16 39.67 11.41
CA PHE A 722 -22.72 40.27 12.67
C PHE A 722 -21.39 39.69 13.19
N MET A 723 -21.02 38.48 12.75
CA MET A 723 -19.78 37.83 13.16
C MET A 723 -18.59 38.34 12.36
N SER A 724 -17.40 38.36 12.96
CA SER A 724 -16.15 38.62 12.25
C SER A 724 -15.89 37.53 11.19
N PRO A 725 -15.16 37.84 10.09
CA PRO A 725 -14.81 36.83 9.08
C PRO A 725 -14.09 35.60 9.67
N GLU A 726 -13.27 35.80 10.70
CA GLU A 726 -12.56 34.72 11.40
C GLU A 726 -13.52 33.73 12.08
N TYR A 727 -14.56 34.22 12.76
CA TYR A 727 -15.56 33.35 13.40
C TYR A 727 -16.48 32.68 12.41
N ARG A 728 -16.76 33.32 11.26
CA ARG A 728 -17.51 32.68 10.17
C ARG A 728 -16.71 31.52 9.58
N GLN A 729 -15.41 31.70 9.36
CA GLN A 729 -14.55 30.62 8.88
C GLN A 729 -14.51 29.45 9.87
N ILE A 730 -14.41 29.72 11.19
CA ILE A 730 -14.47 28.66 12.21
C ILE A 730 -15.81 27.89 12.17
N LEU A 731 -16.92 28.57 11.86
CA LEU A 731 -18.23 27.94 11.71
C LEU A 731 -18.33 27.10 10.43
N GLU A 732 -17.79 27.59 9.31
CA GLU A 732 -17.71 26.87 8.04
C GLU A 732 -16.88 25.58 8.19
N ASP A 733 -15.71 25.68 8.85
CA ASP A 733 -14.78 24.57 9.05
C ASP A 733 -15.09 23.74 10.31
N ALA A 734 -16.24 23.94 10.96
CA ALA A 734 -16.51 23.43 12.30
C ALA A 734 -16.44 21.89 12.41
N GLU A 735 -16.94 21.18 11.39
CA GLU A 735 -16.92 19.71 11.38
C GLU A 735 -15.49 19.17 11.22
N GLU A 736 -14.67 19.80 10.38
CA GLU A 736 -13.27 19.42 10.15
C GLU A 736 -12.42 19.70 11.40
N LEU A 737 -12.55 20.88 12.00
CA LEU A 737 -11.85 21.24 13.23
C LEU A 737 -12.20 20.30 14.40
N GLN A 738 -13.47 19.90 14.53
CA GLN A 738 -13.88 18.92 15.54
C GLN A 738 -13.32 17.52 15.26
N ALA A 739 -13.21 17.11 13.99
CA ALA A 739 -12.61 15.84 13.62
C ALA A 739 -11.09 15.81 13.90
N GLU A 740 -10.38 16.90 13.59
CA GLU A 740 -8.95 17.05 13.90
C GLU A 740 -8.67 17.09 15.41
N PHE A 741 -9.50 17.80 16.17
CA PHE A 741 -9.33 17.92 17.62
C PHE A 741 -9.40 16.59 18.36
N LYS A 742 -10.14 15.59 17.83
CA LYS A 742 -10.11 14.22 18.37
C LYS A 742 -8.72 13.59 18.34
N ARG A 743 -7.85 14.00 17.39
CA ARG A 743 -6.49 13.50 17.22
C ARG A 743 -5.44 14.39 17.91
N GLN A 744 -5.79 15.63 18.22
CA GLN A 744 -4.89 16.67 18.74
C GLN A 744 -4.11 16.27 20.02
N PRO A 745 -4.71 15.62 21.05
CA PRO A 745 -3.96 15.24 22.26
C PRO A 745 -2.74 14.37 21.96
N CYS A 746 -2.89 13.41 21.06
CA CYS A 746 -1.80 12.50 20.67
C CYS A 746 -0.73 13.22 19.84
N HIS A 747 -1.11 14.19 19.00
CA HIS A 747 -0.15 15.03 18.28
C HIS A 747 0.67 15.94 19.22
N LEU A 748 0.03 16.53 20.23
CA LEU A 748 0.72 17.34 21.25
C LEU A 748 1.68 16.51 22.10
N GLU A 749 1.24 15.36 22.61
CA GLU A 749 2.10 14.46 23.39
C GLU A 749 3.36 14.07 22.60
N ARG A 750 3.21 13.77 21.30
CA ARG A 750 4.33 13.48 20.40
C ARG A 750 5.29 14.66 20.26
N LEU A 751 4.78 15.88 20.04
CA LEU A 751 5.61 17.09 19.93
C LEU A 751 6.38 17.35 21.23
N TYR A 752 5.70 17.21 22.38
CA TYR A 752 6.33 17.39 23.69
C TYR A 752 7.41 16.34 23.95
N GLY A 753 7.16 15.08 23.58
CA GLY A 753 8.16 14.01 23.62
C GLY A 753 9.40 14.36 22.79
N MET A 754 9.21 14.80 21.54
CA MET A 754 10.34 15.17 20.66
C MET A 754 11.14 16.37 21.18
N ILE A 755 10.48 17.40 21.72
CA ILE A 755 11.19 18.55 22.32
C ILE A 755 11.95 18.11 23.58
N THR A 756 11.36 17.20 24.36
CA THR A 756 12.00 16.65 25.56
C THR A 756 13.23 15.84 25.22
N ASP A 757 13.15 14.98 24.20
CA ASP A 757 14.29 14.18 23.72
C ASP A 757 15.40 15.09 23.14
N LEU A 758 15.02 16.09 22.34
CA LEU A 758 15.93 17.12 21.81
C LEU A 758 16.70 17.82 22.93
N TYR A 759 16.00 18.20 24.01
CA TYR A 759 16.59 18.81 25.20
C TYR A 759 17.58 17.87 25.88
N ILE A 760 17.17 16.62 26.15
CA ILE A 760 18.02 15.63 26.81
C ILE A 760 19.28 15.35 25.98
N ASP A 761 19.14 15.19 24.67
CA ASP A 761 20.24 14.87 23.77
C ASP A 761 21.26 16.01 23.65
N LYS A 762 20.79 17.27 23.56
CA LYS A 762 21.67 18.46 23.57
C LYS A 762 22.63 18.43 24.77
N PHE A 763 22.09 18.23 25.97
CA PHE A 763 22.90 18.23 27.19
C PHE A 763 23.71 16.94 27.35
N LYS A 764 23.23 15.80 26.83
CA LYS A 764 23.98 14.53 26.76
C LYS A 764 25.28 14.69 25.97
N PHE A 765 25.28 15.39 24.83
CA PHE A 765 26.50 15.69 24.07
C PHE A 765 27.45 16.66 24.78
N LYS A 766 26.92 17.54 25.66
CA LYS A 766 27.71 18.40 26.56
C LYS A 766 28.17 17.68 27.84
N GLY A 767 27.83 16.39 28.02
CA GLY A 767 28.20 15.59 29.18
C GLY A 767 27.39 15.88 30.46
N GLN A 768 26.23 16.52 30.34
CA GLN A 768 25.36 16.90 31.46
C GLN A 768 24.08 16.07 31.47
N ASN A 769 23.61 15.67 32.67
CA ASN A 769 22.35 14.97 32.85
C ASN A 769 21.26 15.95 33.34
N VAL A 770 20.30 16.26 32.47
CA VAL A 770 19.24 17.24 32.71
C VAL A 770 17.86 16.61 32.94
N LYS A 771 17.76 15.29 33.13
CA LYS A 771 16.47 14.59 33.30
C LYS A 771 15.62 15.14 34.46
N GLY A 772 16.25 15.62 35.52
CA GLY A 772 15.54 16.25 36.64
C GLY A 772 14.88 17.59 36.31
N ARG A 773 15.24 18.23 35.19
CA ARG A 773 14.69 19.53 34.73
C ARG A 773 13.55 19.36 33.73
N VAL A 774 13.19 18.12 33.35
CA VAL A 774 12.10 17.84 32.40
C VAL A 774 10.74 18.37 32.86
N PRO A 775 10.34 18.27 34.15
CA PRO A 775 9.08 18.85 34.60
C PRO A 775 8.99 20.37 34.37
N ALA A 776 10.11 21.10 34.58
CA ALA A 776 10.16 22.54 34.32
C ALA A 776 10.07 22.87 32.82
N LEU A 777 10.61 22.01 31.95
CA LEU A 777 10.42 22.14 30.50
C LEU A 777 8.95 21.97 30.12
N LEU A 778 8.24 21.00 30.72
CA LEU A 778 6.81 20.79 30.47
C LEU A 778 5.98 22.02 30.88
N GLU A 779 6.31 22.67 32.00
CA GLU A 779 5.65 23.92 32.41
C GLU A 779 5.86 25.07 31.40
N VAL A 780 7.04 25.14 30.76
CA VAL A 780 7.33 26.10 29.68
C VAL A 780 6.53 25.77 28.41
N LEU A 781 6.37 24.48 28.11
CA LEU A 781 5.56 24.04 26.95
C LEU A 781 4.07 24.27 27.17
N ASP A 782 3.56 24.13 28.39
CA ASP A 782 2.17 24.45 28.71
C ASP A 782 1.88 25.95 28.61
N ASN A 783 2.85 26.79 28.94
CA ASN A 783 2.81 28.26 28.76
C ASN A 783 3.60 28.69 27.52
N TYR A 784 3.39 27.98 26.42
CA TYR A 784 4.24 28.06 25.23
C TYR A 784 4.54 29.49 24.74
N ASP A 785 5.83 29.83 24.75
CA ASP A 785 6.41 30.96 24.02
C ASP A 785 7.76 30.52 23.43
N LEU A 786 7.97 30.79 22.14
CA LEU A 786 9.15 30.32 21.42
C LEU A 786 10.44 30.93 21.98
N GLN A 787 10.43 32.23 22.33
CA GLN A 787 11.63 32.89 22.84
C GLN A 787 12.02 32.34 24.22
N THR A 788 11.04 32.15 25.09
CA THR A 788 11.21 31.56 26.42
C THR A 788 11.72 30.12 26.31
N LEU A 789 11.21 29.34 25.36
CA LEU A 789 11.67 27.97 25.11
C LEU A 789 13.13 27.94 24.64
N VAL A 790 13.50 28.79 23.67
CA VAL A 790 14.89 28.88 23.18
C VAL A 790 15.82 29.31 24.32
N GLN A 791 15.44 30.32 25.12
CA GLN A 791 16.20 30.77 26.28
C GLN A 791 16.37 29.66 27.33
N PHE A 792 15.33 28.85 27.56
CA PHE A 792 15.41 27.69 28.45
C PHE A 792 16.43 26.66 27.94
N PHE A 793 16.47 26.41 26.62
CA PHE A 793 17.47 25.55 26.01
C PHE A 793 18.89 26.13 26.10
N GLU A 794 19.07 27.44 26.03
CA GLU A 794 20.37 28.11 26.15
C GLU A 794 20.89 28.14 27.59
N SER A 795 20.01 28.44 28.56
CA SER A 795 20.34 28.49 30.00
C SER A 795 20.47 27.12 30.65
N GLY A 796 20.05 26.07 29.94
CA GLY A 796 19.92 24.72 30.47
C GLY A 796 18.86 24.58 31.55
N GLY A 797 17.88 25.48 31.61
CA GLY A 797 16.85 25.48 32.64
C GLY A 797 17.29 26.08 33.98
N GLU A 798 18.31 26.95 33.96
CA GLU A 798 18.59 27.84 35.09
C GLU A 798 17.74 29.10 34.95
N ASN A 799 16.74 29.27 35.83
CA ASN A 799 16.07 30.55 35.99
C ASN A 799 17.10 31.59 36.42
N ARG A 800 17.63 32.37 35.48
CA ARG A 800 18.27 33.63 35.84
C ARG A 800 17.14 34.59 36.21
N PRO A 801 17.03 35.05 37.48
CA PRO A 801 16.16 36.16 37.77
C PRO A 801 16.65 37.35 36.95
N SER A 802 15.72 37.94 36.20
CA SER A 802 15.88 39.21 35.50
C SER A 802 16.36 40.32 36.43
#